data_AF-A0A8T2PRM7-F1
#
_entry.id   AF-A0A8T2PRM7-F1
#
_cell.length_a   1.000
_cell.length_b   1.000
_cell.length_c   1.000
_cell.angle_alpha   90.00
_cell.angle_beta   90.00
_cell.angle_gamma   90.00
#
_symmetry.space_group_name_H-M   'P 1'
#
loop_
_entity.id
_entity.type
_entity.pdbx_description
1 polymer ?
#
loop_
_entity_poly.entity_id
_entity_poly.type
_entity_poly.pdbx_seq_one_letter_code
_entity_poly.pdbx_strand_id
1 'polypeptide(L)'
;IGGLKDHYLFSHHGMLRRAPFPSHGKHSLITLETEVDWIQQQVVKRRVKRGCRATPTTQFTDPEWNKMWYMFCGDGALSCQSSMNIVGAWGRGYTGKDVVVTILDDGIERNHTDLIQNYDPEASYDINEKDYDPMPRYDSSNTNNASWGPDDDGQTVDGPAPLALLALESGAKLGRKGRGSIFVWASGNGGQNQDHCSCDGYTNSIYTISISSTTKSGSKPWYLEEYLRQGCTDGHTGTSDSASIAAGIIALTLEANSQLTWRDVQHIIVRTSRTAHLSSAGWHTNAAGYQVSHLYGFGLMDAEAMVREAEGWRQVPSQHTCVENTDRSVRAIPPHGVVRVTHKAMGCSHQPLHYVSYLEHVVVKLSITHPRRGHLSINLISPSGTKSKLLSNRPLDRSADGFKNWEFMTTHCWGERAAGEWILEIHDSLSQPERSQRASGTDADPGACFTLYRSGKLIQWSLVLYGTSLHPYTSPHQQRPRSAELPTEEDKEYSGAGEEACTGCAEGFLLEEWMCDSNCLTCVGPKATCSRCVSGLSLQSGRCVHISSCKDGKALEEGRCDIGCSPGKYLSDGQCHLCDHTCGECSGAGPGNCTTCERDKFGVQRYLFNGTCVGVCPEYHFQSEERTCEPCPVNCRVCRAPNFCLKCDSSYLPNDGVCTPLECGEGQVEDPEYGECMMTCSGPDEDDCDSCQEEERLNDGMCVREQHPCPRDTFLNGEGECESCHSSCESCWGEERNQCSTCARGFPVGQVCQRCAPECASCEGNALHCLSCVEPLVLHGHHCAEACPPAHFLEVGLCYPCPPSCQDCTAENLCAECEEDYFLHEGMCVEDCPAGSYQDVEEEACVPCSGLEQGHCGPCTEPGAMKYRGECRSECPSNTYHDSLSRECKDCEESCLTCRGPGPKSCSSCREEMMLDVEGRCVAVTDCPSPSYRDQQGKCQPCHSHCARCSGPGKFSCLSCHHNHFLLSE
;
A
#
# COMPACT_ATOMS: atom_id res chain seq x y z
N ILE A 1 43.29 -16.92 -44.19
CA ILE A 1 43.26 -17.46 -42.81
C ILE A 1 43.50 -18.96 -42.88
N GLY A 2 44.65 -19.45 -42.38
CA GLY A 2 44.93 -20.87 -42.10
C GLY A 2 44.67 -21.91 -43.20
N GLY A 3 44.65 -21.54 -44.48
CA GLY A 3 44.38 -22.45 -45.61
C GLY A 3 43.43 -21.90 -46.68
N LEU A 4 42.76 -20.78 -46.43
CA LEU A 4 41.89 -20.11 -47.41
C LEU A 4 42.71 -19.30 -48.42
N LYS A 5 42.54 -19.57 -49.72
CA LYS A 5 43.09 -18.76 -50.83
C LYS A 5 42.53 -17.34 -50.77
N ASP A 6 43.37 -16.36 -51.11
CA ASP A 6 43.05 -14.93 -51.20
C ASP A 6 42.58 -14.28 -49.88
N HIS A 7 42.85 -14.92 -48.74
CA HIS A 7 42.55 -14.39 -47.41
C HIS A 7 43.80 -14.33 -46.55
N TYR A 8 44.22 -13.12 -46.19
CA TYR A 8 45.45 -12.86 -45.45
C TYR A 8 45.16 -12.53 -43.98
N LEU A 9 45.98 -13.04 -43.06
CA LEU A 9 45.88 -12.73 -41.63
C LEU A 9 47.10 -11.90 -41.23
N PHE A 10 46.86 -10.66 -40.82
CA PHE A 10 47.91 -9.75 -40.39
C PHE A 10 47.96 -9.69 -38.86
N SER A 11 49.15 -9.85 -38.27
CA SER A 11 49.35 -9.82 -36.81
C SER A 11 50.44 -8.82 -36.43
N HIS A 12 50.13 -7.92 -35.48
CA HIS A 12 51.10 -6.96 -34.94
C HIS A 12 51.65 -7.44 -33.60
N HIS A 13 52.97 -7.44 -33.45
CA HIS A 13 53.70 -8.03 -32.31
C HIS A 13 53.47 -7.29 -30.98
N GLY A 14 52.98 -6.05 -31.01
CA GLY A 14 52.65 -5.26 -29.81
C GLY A 14 51.24 -5.43 -29.23
N MET A 15 50.35 -6.22 -29.83
CA MET A 15 48.98 -6.43 -29.30
C MET A 15 48.87 -7.70 -28.45
N LEU A 16 48.40 -7.54 -27.21
CA LEU A 16 48.03 -8.65 -26.32
C LEU A 16 47.00 -9.56 -27.00
N ARG A 17 47.24 -10.87 -26.92
CA ARG A 17 46.61 -11.91 -27.78
C ARG A 17 45.08 -11.95 -27.81
N ARG A 18 44.33 -11.27 -26.93
CA ARG A 18 42.85 -11.27 -26.90
C ARG A 18 42.29 -9.98 -26.29
N ALA A 19 41.78 -9.08 -27.13
CA ALA A 19 41.03 -7.90 -26.70
C ALA A 19 39.51 -8.19 -26.73
N PRO A 20 38.75 -7.90 -25.67
CA PRO A 20 37.28 -8.04 -25.64
C PRO A 20 36.55 -6.91 -26.38
N PHE A 21 37.26 -5.85 -26.78
CA PHE A 21 36.71 -4.69 -27.47
C PHE A 21 37.53 -4.38 -28.73
N PRO A 22 36.91 -3.86 -29.81
CA PRO A 22 37.61 -3.48 -31.03
C PRO A 22 38.58 -2.32 -30.79
N SER A 23 39.75 -2.36 -31.44
CA SER A 23 40.74 -1.28 -31.40
C SER A 23 40.55 -0.37 -32.60
N HIS A 24 40.57 0.95 -32.41
CA HIS A 24 40.49 1.94 -33.49
C HIS A 24 41.88 2.57 -33.72
N GLY A 25 42.51 2.27 -34.85
CA GLY A 25 43.84 2.75 -35.23
C GLY A 25 44.24 2.37 -36.66
N LYS A 26 45.52 2.54 -37.02
CA LYS A 26 46.16 2.52 -38.38
C LYS A 26 45.76 1.42 -39.37
N HIS A 27 45.00 0.40 -38.97
CA HIS A 27 44.43 -0.64 -39.85
C HIS A 27 43.24 -0.15 -40.70
N SER A 28 42.66 1.03 -40.42
CA SER A 28 41.61 1.66 -41.23
C SER A 28 42.07 2.10 -42.62
N LEU A 29 43.38 2.13 -42.91
CA LEU A 29 43.87 2.39 -44.27
C LEU A 29 43.68 1.18 -45.20
N ILE A 30 43.53 -0.03 -44.65
CA ILE A 30 43.39 -1.26 -45.43
C ILE A 30 42.00 -1.34 -46.08
N THR A 31 40.98 -0.67 -45.52
CA THR A 31 39.65 -0.55 -46.14
C THR A 31 39.62 0.38 -47.35
N LEU A 32 40.68 1.18 -47.56
CA LEU A 32 40.77 2.12 -48.68
C LEU A 32 41.45 1.52 -49.90
N GLU A 33 42.04 0.31 -49.79
CA GLU A 33 42.67 -0.35 -50.94
C GLU A 33 41.64 -1.07 -51.81
N THR A 34 41.66 -0.79 -53.11
CA THR A 34 40.57 -1.16 -54.03
C THR A 34 40.45 -2.66 -54.27
N GLU A 35 41.48 -3.44 -53.95
CA GLU A 35 41.47 -4.91 -54.05
C GLU A 35 41.03 -5.62 -52.76
N VAL A 36 40.67 -4.87 -51.70
CA VAL A 36 40.21 -5.43 -50.43
C VAL A 36 38.69 -5.39 -50.37
N ASP A 37 38.05 -6.52 -50.69
CA ASP A 37 36.58 -6.62 -50.71
C ASP A 37 35.93 -6.43 -49.33
N TRP A 38 36.58 -6.89 -48.25
CA TRP A 38 36.12 -6.68 -46.88
C TRP A 38 37.23 -6.96 -45.86
N ILE A 39 37.14 -6.34 -44.68
CA ILE A 39 38.05 -6.58 -43.56
C ILE A 39 37.26 -6.65 -42.25
N GLN A 40 37.70 -7.51 -41.33
CA GLN A 40 37.09 -7.63 -40.00
C GLN A 40 38.16 -7.87 -38.93
N GLN A 41 38.06 -7.12 -37.83
CA GLN A 41 38.91 -7.34 -36.65
C GLN A 41 38.40 -8.53 -35.84
N GLN A 42 39.31 -9.45 -35.46
CA GLN A 42 38.95 -10.55 -34.57
C GLN A 42 38.75 -10.03 -33.14
N VAL A 43 37.52 -10.13 -32.65
CA VAL A 43 37.13 -9.83 -31.25
C VAL A 43 36.52 -11.10 -30.64
N VAL A 44 36.78 -11.36 -29.37
CA VAL A 44 36.30 -12.57 -28.67
C VAL A 44 34.77 -12.51 -28.53
N LYS A 45 34.05 -13.46 -29.16
CA LYS A 45 32.58 -13.57 -29.02
C LYS A 45 32.20 -14.53 -27.88
N ARG A 46 31.28 -14.10 -27.01
CA ARG A 46 30.72 -14.93 -25.93
C ARG A 46 29.73 -15.95 -26.53
N ARG A 47 29.88 -17.24 -26.19
CA ARG A 47 29.07 -18.34 -26.74
C ARG A 47 27.96 -18.75 -25.77
N VAL A 48 26.74 -18.90 -26.25
CA VAL A 48 25.62 -19.59 -25.57
C VAL A 48 25.27 -20.85 -26.38
N LYS A 49 24.92 -21.93 -25.68
CA LYS A 49 24.69 -23.28 -26.21
C LYS A 49 23.49 -23.28 -27.19
N ARG A 50 23.62 -23.95 -28.35
CA ARG A 50 22.60 -23.99 -29.42
C ARG A 50 21.93 -25.36 -29.54
N GLY A 51 20.61 -25.32 -29.70
CA GLY A 51 19.71 -26.40 -30.10
C GLY A 51 18.28 -26.09 -29.65
N CYS A 52 17.63 -25.06 -30.21
CA CYS A 52 16.68 -25.08 -31.37
C CYS A 52 15.23 -25.38 -30.91
N ARG A 53 14.19 -24.56 -31.18
CA ARG A 53 13.89 -23.66 -32.31
C ARG A 53 12.80 -22.64 -31.92
N ALA A 54 12.85 -21.46 -32.53
CA ALA A 54 11.80 -20.44 -32.69
C ALA A 54 11.04 -20.00 -31.41
N THR A 55 11.15 -18.71 -31.10
CA THR A 55 10.20 -17.96 -30.27
C THR A 55 8.77 -18.42 -30.55
N PRO A 56 7.98 -18.82 -29.54
CA PRO A 56 6.54 -18.76 -29.71
C PRO A 56 6.24 -17.28 -29.93
N THR A 57 5.80 -16.91 -31.12
CA THR A 57 4.88 -15.79 -31.21
C THR A 57 3.70 -16.19 -30.33
N THR A 58 3.67 -15.67 -29.10
CA THR A 58 2.46 -15.65 -28.28
C THR A 58 1.44 -14.85 -29.08
N GLN A 59 0.65 -15.56 -29.88
CA GLN A 59 -0.37 -14.96 -30.70
C GLN A 59 -1.57 -14.76 -29.79
N PHE A 60 -1.57 -13.64 -29.06
CA PHE A 60 -2.72 -13.21 -28.28
C PHE A 60 -3.94 -13.13 -29.21
N THR A 61 -5.01 -13.78 -28.80
CA THR A 61 -6.24 -13.92 -29.60
C THR A 61 -7.27 -12.83 -29.30
N ASP A 62 -6.98 -11.97 -28.34
CA ASP A 62 -7.79 -10.83 -27.94
C ASP A 62 -8.06 -9.92 -29.15
N PRO A 63 -9.34 -9.65 -29.49
CA PRO A 63 -9.69 -8.89 -30.69
C PRO A 63 -9.02 -7.51 -30.76
N GLU A 64 -8.80 -6.89 -29.60
CA GLU A 64 -8.19 -5.57 -29.45
C GLU A 64 -6.65 -5.61 -29.36
N TRP A 65 -6.01 -6.78 -29.35
CA TRP A 65 -4.54 -6.94 -29.22
C TRP A 65 -3.76 -6.08 -30.22
N ASN A 66 -4.20 -6.05 -31.48
CA ASN A 66 -3.53 -5.29 -32.54
C ASN A 66 -3.70 -3.77 -32.40
N LYS A 67 -4.61 -3.30 -31.53
CA LYS A 67 -4.85 -1.88 -31.24
C LYS A 67 -4.09 -1.40 -29.99
N MET A 68 -3.66 -2.30 -29.11
CA MET A 68 -2.86 -2.01 -27.91
C MET A 68 -1.38 -1.71 -28.24
N TRP A 69 -1.16 -0.65 -29.01
CA TRP A 69 0.13 -0.24 -29.56
C TRP A 69 1.23 -0.01 -28.50
N TYR A 70 0.83 0.30 -27.27
CA TYR A 70 1.69 0.58 -26.14
C TYR A 70 2.26 -0.70 -25.50
N MET A 71 1.57 -1.85 -25.65
CA MET A 71 2.06 -3.18 -25.28
C MET A 71 2.90 -3.81 -26.40
N PHE A 72 2.38 -3.77 -27.64
CA PHE A 72 2.99 -4.41 -28.80
C PHE A 72 2.86 -3.57 -30.08
N CYS A 73 3.91 -3.59 -30.91
CA CYS A 73 3.94 -2.91 -32.20
C CYS A 73 4.31 -3.93 -33.28
N GLY A 74 3.38 -4.26 -34.18
CA GLY A 74 3.57 -5.29 -35.21
C GLY A 74 4.62 -4.96 -36.28
N ASP A 75 5.18 -6.02 -36.90
CA ASP A 75 6.33 -6.02 -37.84
C ASP A 75 6.14 -5.28 -39.19
N GLY A 76 5.13 -4.41 -39.33
CA GLY A 76 4.80 -3.72 -40.58
C GLY A 76 5.51 -2.38 -40.82
N ALA A 77 6.20 -1.83 -39.83
CA ALA A 77 6.94 -0.58 -39.95
C ALA A 77 8.35 -0.76 -39.38
N LEU A 78 9.37 -0.56 -40.21
CA LEU A 78 10.80 -0.61 -39.87
C LEU A 78 11.26 0.43 -38.82
N SER A 79 10.37 0.90 -37.93
CA SER A 79 10.66 1.92 -36.93
C SER A 79 9.87 1.85 -35.61
N CYS A 80 9.06 0.81 -35.33
CA CYS A 80 8.36 0.72 -34.03
C CYS A 80 9.01 -0.33 -33.12
N GLN A 81 9.70 0.12 -32.07
CA GLN A 81 9.97 -0.72 -30.89
C GLN A 81 8.81 -0.51 -29.89
N SER A 82 8.27 -1.58 -29.30
CA SER A 82 7.36 -1.45 -28.15
C SER A 82 8.08 -0.64 -27.07
N SER A 83 7.55 0.55 -26.79
CA SER A 83 8.29 1.55 -26.02
C SER A 83 8.31 1.25 -24.51
N MET A 84 7.45 0.34 -24.02
CA MET A 84 7.42 -0.10 -22.62
C MET A 84 7.83 -1.56 -22.40
N ASN A 85 8.08 -2.32 -23.47
CA ASN A 85 8.69 -3.66 -23.43
C ASN A 85 7.97 -4.70 -22.54
N ILE A 86 6.65 -4.62 -22.46
CA ILE A 86 5.79 -5.51 -21.64
C ILE A 86 5.90 -6.97 -22.10
N VAL A 87 5.87 -7.21 -23.41
CA VAL A 87 6.07 -8.56 -23.99
C VAL A 87 7.44 -9.14 -23.63
N GLY A 88 8.45 -8.28 -23.42
CA GLY A 88 9.76 -8.68 -22.93
C GLY A 88 9.67 -9.30 -21.54
N ALA A 89 8.96 -8.66 -20.60
CA ALA A 89 8.72 -9.19 -19.25
C ALA A 89 7.92 -10.51 -19.28
N TRP A 90 6.86 -10.58 -20.10
CA TRP A 90 6.09 -11.81 -20.30
C TRP A 90 6.93 -12.94 -20.89
N GLY A 91 7.85 -12.63 -21.81
CA GLY A 91 8.82 -13.58 -22.35
C GLY A 91 9.81 -14.10 -21.29
N ARG A 92 9.92 -13.44 -20.13
CA ARG A 92 10.67 -13.92 -18.96
C ARG A 92 9.81 -14.75 -18.01
N GLY A 93 8.51 -14.84 -18.22
CA GLY A 93 7.57 -15.65 -17.44
C GLY A 93 6.83 -14.90 -16.34
N TYR A 94 6.90 -13.58 -16.29
CA TYR A 94 6.16 -12.77 -15.31
C TYR A 94 4.93 -12.17 -15.99
N THR A 95 3.75 -12.30 -15.39
CA THR A 95 2.47 -11.83 -15.92
C THR A 95 1.67 -10.98 -14.93
N GLY A 96 2.20 -10.76 -13.73
CA GLY A 96 1.54 -10.14 -12.59
C GLY A 96 0.90 -11.16 -11.65
N LYS A 97 1.26 -12.45 -11.78
CA LYS A 97 0.63 -13.52 -11.02
C LYS A 97 0.88 -13.35 -9.52
N ASP A 98 -0.15 -13.60 -8.71
CA ASP A 98 -0.15 -13.51 -7.25
C ASP A 98 0.17 -12.08 -6.72
N VAL A 99 -0.02 -11.06 -7.55
CA VAL A 99 0.05 -9.65 -7.17
C VAL A 99 -1.33 -9.02 -7.32
N VAL A 100 -1.84 -8.47 -6.23
CA VAL A 100 -3.14 -7.79 -6.18
C VAL A 100 -2.96 -6.29 -6.41
N VAL A 101 -3.80 -5.71 -7.27
CA VAL A 101 -3.83 -4.28 -7.58
C VAL A 101 -5.24 -3.77 -7.33
N THR A 102 -5.38 -2.76 -6.45
CA THR A 102 -6.65 -2.08 -6.18
C THR A 102 -6.72 -0.79 -6.98
N ILE A 103 -7.85 -0.55 -7.66
CA ILE A 103 -8.16 0.69 -8.36
C ILE A 103 -9.06 1.53 -7.45
N LEU A 104 -8.59 2.71 -7.06
CA LEU A 104 -9.34 3.68 -6.26
C LEU A 104 -9.96 4.70 -7.20
N ASP A 105 -11.17 4.43 -7.68
CA ASP A 105 -11.87 5.24 -8.69
C ASP A 105 -13.39 5.15 -8.51
N ASP A 106 -14.17 5.34 -9.58
CA ASP A 106 -15.63 5.37 -9.61
C ASP A 106 -16.34 4.00 -9.55
N GLY A 107 -15.56 2.94 -9.32
CA GLY A 107 -16.02 1.57 -9.22
C GLY A 107 -15.28 0.64 -10.17
N ILE A 108 -15.62 -0.65 -10.12
CA ILE A 108 -15.11 -1.66 -11.06
C ILE A 108 -16.26 -2.56 -11.51
N GLU A 109 -16.42 -2.68 -12.83
CA GLU A 109 -17.43 -3.56 -13.43
C GLU A 109 -17.02 -5.03 -13.25
N ARG A 110 -17.21 -5.57 -12.04
CA ARG A 110 -16.69 -6.88 -11.62
C ARG A 110 -17.16 -8.06 -12.47
N ASN A 111 -18.29 -7.92 -13.17
CA ASN A 111 -18.83 -8.94 -14.06
C ASN A 111 -18.40 -8.79 -15.53
N HIS A 112 -17.56 -7.79 -15.85
CA HIS A 112 -17.03 -7.60 -17.20
C HIS A 112 -16.22 -8.82 -17.63
N THR A 113 -16.42 -9.28 -18.86
CA THR A 113 -15.85 -10.56 -19.33
C THR A 113 -14.33 -10.61 -19.31
N ASP A 114 -13.67 -9.46 -19.40
CA ASP A 114 -12.21 -9.30 -19.38
C ASP A 114 -11.63 -9.11 -17.96
N LEU A 115 -12.50 -8.87 -16.97
CA LEU A 115 -12.10 -8.61 -15.57
C LEU A 115 -12.49 -9.74 -14.62
N ILE A 116 -13.64 -10.39 -14.84
CA ILE A 116 -14.26 -11.33 -13.88
C ILE A 116 -13.34 -12.47 -13.43
N GLN A 117 -12.41 -12.94 -14.28
CA GLN A 117 -11.47 -14.00 -13.93
C GLN A 117 -10.34 -13.53 -12.98
N ASN A 118 -10.04 -12.24 -12.99
CA ASN A 118 -8.99 -11.62 -12.18
C ASN A 118 -9.55 -10.66 -11.12
N TYR A 119 -10.88 -10.57 -10.99
CA TYR A 119 -11.52 -9.75 -9.99
C TYR A 119 -11.31 -10.37 -8.60
N ASP A 120 -10.90 -9.52 -7.65
CA ASP A 120 -10.66 -9.90 -6.27
C ASP A 120 -11.60 -9.11 -5.34
N PRO A 121 -12.58 -9.77 -4.70
CA PRO A 121 -13.50 -9.12 -3.78
C PRO A 121 -12.82 -8.65 -2.50
N GLU A 122 -11.73 -9.29 -2.04
CA GLU A 122 -11.01 -8.84 -0.84
C GLU A 122 -10.21 -7.55 -1.10
N ALA A 123 -9.91 -7.28 -2.37
CA ALA A 123 -9.24 -6.07 -2.83
C ALA A 123 -10.21 -4.91 -3.15
N SER A 124 -11.52 -5.11 -2.93
CA SER A 124 -12.59 -4.24 -3.42
C SER A 124 -13.54 -3.80 -2.29
N TYR A 125 -13.96 -2.54 -2.32
CA TYR A 125 -14.94 -1.99 -1.38
C TYR A 125 -15.58 -0.71 -1.94
N ASP A 126 -16.89 -0.54 -1.81
CA ASP A 126 -17.57 0.71 -2.11
C ASP A 126 -17.63 1.59 -0.85
N ILE A 127 -16.80 2.63 -0.82
CA ILE A 127 -16.76 3.60 0.28
C ILE A 127 -17.95 4.58 0.24
N ASN A 128 -18.50 4.86 -0.95
CA ASN A 128 -19.63 5.77 -1.13
C ASN A 128 -20.91 5.17 -0.54
N GLU A 129 -21.10 3.86 -0.73
CA GLU A 129 -22.27 3.11 -0.27
C GLU A 129 -22.03 2.32 1.01
N LYS A 130 -20.76 2.15 1.41
CA LYS A 130 -20.30 1.40 2.58
C LYS A 130 -20.63 -0.09 2.50
N ASP A 131 -20.41 -0.69 1.34
CA ASP A 131 -20.60 -2.11 1.10
C ASP A 131 -19.45 -2.72 0.28
N TYR A 132 -19.52 -4.04 0.04
CA TYR A 132 -18.48 -4.81 -0.65
C TYR A 132 -18.69 -4.92 -2.16
N ASP A 133 -19.74 -4.32 -2.74
CA ASP A 133 -20.02 -4.38 -4.17
C ASP A 133 -19.57 -3.10 -4.89
N PRO A 134 -18.37 -3.06 -5.50
CA PRO A 134 -17.84 -1.87 -6.13
C PRO A 134 -18.45 -1.60 -7.52
N MET A 135 -19.61 -2.18 -7.83
CA MET A 135 -20.20 -2.12 -9.17
C MET A 135 -20.61 -0.67 -9.51
N PRO A 136 -20.18 -0.12 -10.67
CA PRO A 136 -20.56 1.24 -11.04
C PRO A 136 -22.08 1.38 -11.20
N ARG A 137 -22.65 2.48 -10.67
CA ARG A 137 -24.05 2.85 -10.89
C ARG A 137 -24.26 3.62 -12.19
N TYR A 138 -25.01 3.08 -13.13
CA TYR A 138 -25.32 3.77 -14.39
C TYR A 138 -26.55 4.67 -14.26
N ASP A 139 -26.53 5.62 -13.33
CA ASP A 139 -27.64 6.55 -13.11
C ASP A 139 -27.25 8.01 -13.40
N SER A 140 -28.26 8.88 -13.49
CA SER A 140 -28.07 10.31 -13.76
C SER A 140 -27.61 11.11 -12.54
N SER A 141 -27.44 10.48 -11.38
CA SER A 141 -27.16 11.16 -10.11
C SER A 141 -25.68 11.48 -9.91
N ASN A 142 -24.82 11.07 -10.84
CA ASN A 142 -23.37 11.34 -10.84
C ASN A 142 -22.67 10.89 -9.53
N THR A 143 -23.27 9.95 -8.80
CA THR A 143 -22.81 9.48 -7.47
C THR A 143 -21.52 8.68 -7.53
N ASN A 144 -21.18 8.14 -8.69
CA ASN A 144 -19.91 7.43 -8.86
C ASN A 144 -18.75 8.38 -9.14
N ASN A 145 -19.00 9.66 -9.43
CA ASN A 145 -17.94 10.54 -9.91
C ASN A 145 -16.83 10.73 -8.86
N ALA A 146 -15.76 9.95 -8.99
CA ALA A 146 -14.54 10.11 -8.23
C ALA A 146 -13.70 11.20 -8.90
N SER A 147 -13.89 12.46 -8.48
CA SER A 147 -12.92 13.51 -8.77
C SER A 147 -11.75 13.35 -7.81
N TRP A 148 -10.71 12.65 -8.26
CA TRP A 148 -9.48 12.42 -7.49
C TRP A 148 -8.48 13.56 -7.70
N GLY A 149 -7.72 13.87 -6.65
CA GLY A 149 -6.84 15.03 -6.63
C GLY A 149 -7.60 16.37 -6.62
N PRO A 150 -6.88 17.51 -6.56
CA PRO A 150 -7.47 18.84 -6.71
C PRO A 150 -7.91 19.12 -8.15
N ASP A 151 -8.72 20.16 -8.35
CA ASP A 151 -9.11 20.61 -9.68
C ASP A 151 -7.90 21.05 -10.52
N ASP A 152 -7.75 20.45 -11.70
CA ASP A 152 -6.72 20.71 -12.72
C ASP A 152 -6.93 22.06 -13.48
N ASP A 153 -7.36 23.10 -12.77
CA ASP A 153 -7.83 24.37 -13.34
C ASP A 153 -6.72 25.42 -13.50
N GLY A 154 -5.48 25.10 -13.10
CA GLY A 154 -4.36 26.04 -13.14
C GLY A 154 -4.41 27.11 -12.05
N GLN A 155 -5.27 26.97 -11.04
CA GLN A 155 -5.47 27.93 -9.95
C GLN A 155 -5.39 27.28 -8.58
N THR A 156 -5.92 26.08 -8.46
CA THR A 156 -6.07 25.34 -7.20
C THR A 156 -4.71 24.95 -6.62
N VAL A 157 -4.60 24.98 -5.30
CA VAL A 157 -3.47 24.43 -4.54
C VAL A 157 -4.08 23.69 -3.37
N ASP A 158 -4.06 22.37 -3.43
CA ASP A 158 -4.69 21.52 -2.42
C ASP A 158 -4.05 20.13 -2.40
N GLY A 159 -4.29 19.34 -1.37
CA GLY A 159 -3.65 18.05 -1.17
C GLY A 159 -4.34 17.18 -0.14
N PRO A 160 -3.71 16.07 0.27
CA PRO A 160 -4.30 15.17 1.24
C PRO A 160 -4.50 15.88 2.59
N ALA A 161 -5.74 15.87 3.07
CA ALA A 161 -6.07 16.24 4.45
C ALA A 161 -5.35 15.31 5.45
N PRO A 162 -5.24 15.66 6.74
CA PRO A 162 -4.42 14.92 7.71
C PRO A 162 -4.68 13.41 7.78
N LEU A 163 -5.94 12.96 7.64
CA LEU A 163 -6.28 11.53 7.64
C LEU A 163 -5.79 10.81 6.37
N ALA A 164 -5.96 11.42 5.19
CA ALA A 164 -5.47 10.87 3.93
C ALA A 164 -3.94 10.82 3.90
N LEU A 165 -3.28 11.85 4.44
CA LEU A 165 -1.83 11.88 4.57
C LEU A 165 -1.33 10.79 5.52
N LEU A 166 -2.01 10.61 6.67
CA LEU A 166 -1.71 9.52 7.60
C LEU A 166 -1.91 8.14 6.96
N ALA A 167 -2.93 7.97 6.13
CA ALA A 167 -3.18 6.73 5.40
C ALA A 167 -2.07 6.43 4.38
N LEU A 168 -1.62 7.44 3.61
CA LEU A 168 -0.49 7.30 2.68
C LEU A 168 0.81 6.94 3.44
N GLU A 169 1.10 7.64 4.53
CA GLU A 169 2.29 7.39 5.34
C GLU A 169 2.26 6.00 6.00
N SER A 170 1.14 5.65 6.62
CA SER A 170 0.95 4.35 7.28
C SER A 170 0.97 3.21 6.26
N GLY A 171 0.34 3.38 5.11
CA GLY A 171 0.38 2.42 4.01
C GLY A 171 1.79 2.19 3.51
N ALA A 172 2.56 3.26 3.26
CA ALA A 172 3.95 3.16 2.81
C ALA A 172 4.90 2.58 3.88
N LYS A 173 4.58 2.70 5.18
CA LYS A 173 5.42 2.16 6.26
C LYS A 173 5.04 0.76 6.72
N LEU A 174 3.75 0.46 6.83
CA LEU A 174 3.21 -0.75 7.48
C LEU A 174 2.61 -1.74 6.49
N GLY A 175 2.14 -1.26 5.34
CA GLY A 175 1.54 -2.08 4.29
C GLY A 175 2.48 -3.17 3.77
N ARG A 176 1.91 -4.21 3.13
CA ARG A 176 2.67 -5.34 2.57
C ARG A 176 3.65 -5.96 3.57
N LYS A 177 3.19 -6.21 4.82
CA LYS A 177 3.99 -6.78 5.92
C LYS A 177 5.26 -5.94 6.22
N GLY A 178 5.10 -4.62 6.29
CA GLY A 178 6.19 -3.67 6.55
C GLY A 178 7.08 -3.34 5.35
N ARG A 179 6.77 -3.82 4.15
CA ARG A 179 7.48 -3.46 2.90
C ARG A 179 6.96 -2.14 2.31
N GLY A 180 5.77 -1.72 2.73
CA GLY A 180 5.07 -0.55 2.22
C GLY A 180 4.19 -0.87 1.02
N SER A 181 2.95 -0.39 1.09
CA SER A 181 2.05 -0.27 -0.06
C SER A 181 2.66 0.63 -1.13
N ILE A 182 2.34 0.37 -2.39
CA ILE A 182 2.83 1.14 -3.53
C ILE A 182 1.66 1.93 -4.10
N PHE A 183 1.68 3.24 -3.90
CA PHE A 183 0.67 4.14 -4.44
C PHE A 183 1.16 4.68 -5.78
N VAL A 184 0.41 4.43 -6.86
CA VAL A 184 0.70 4.97 -8.19
C VAL A 184 -0.33 6.06 -8.46
N TRP A 185 0.12 7.25 -8.86
CA TRP A 185 -0.75 8.42 -9.01
C TRP A 185 -0.58 9.03 -10.40
N ALA A 186 -1.66 9.53 -10.99
CA ALA A 186 -1.61 10.25 -12.23
C ALA A 186 -1.15 11.70 -11.99
N SER A 187 -0.29 12.25 -12.85
CA SER A 187 0.29 13.58 -12.60
C SER A 187 -0.64 14.78 -12.86
N GLY A 188 -1.89 14.56 -13.28
CA GLY A 188 -2.85 15.62 -13.60
C GLY A 188 -2.97 15.97 -15.10
N ASN A 189 -4.14 16.46 -15.47
CA ASN A 189 -4.57 16.78 -16.84
C ASN A 189 -4.70 18.31 -17.10
N GLY A 190 -4.18 19.16 -16.22
CA GLY A 190 -4.31 20.62 -16.24
C GLY A 190 -3.41 21.36 -17.26
N GLY A 191 -2.77 20.64 -18.19
CA GLY A 191 -1.80 21.20 -19.13
C GLY A 191 -2.32 22.35 -20.00
N GLN A 192 -3.59 22.31 -20.42
CA GLN A 192 -4.23 23.40 -21.17
C GLN A 192 -4.46 24.65 -20.32
N ASN A 193 -4.72 24.44 -19.03
CA ASN A 193 -4.95 25.50 -18.05
C ASN A 193 -3.64 26.07 -17.50
N GLN A 194 -2.49 25.58 -17.99
CA GLN A 194 -1.16 25.95 -17.52
C GLN A 194 -0.98 25.63 -16.03
N ASP A 195 -1.54 24.49 -15.61
CA ASP A 195 -1.34 23.99 -14.27
C ASP A 195 0.06 23.39 -14.07
N HIS A 196 0.37 23.15 -12.79
CA HIS A 196 1.61 22.58 -12.34
C HIS A 196 1.38 21.62 -11.17
N CYS A 197 1.63 20.34 -11.42
CA CYS A 197 1.35 19.24 -10.51
C CYS A 197 1.95 19.37 -9.10
N SER A 198 3.01 20.15 -8.89
CA SER A 198 3.48 20.47 -7.53
C SER A 198 2.48 21.28 -6.67
N CYS A 199 1.37 21.74 -7.26
CA CYS A 199 0.21 22.32 -6.57
C CYS A 199 -0.84 21.27 -6.17
N ASP A 200 -0.70 20.04 -6.63
CA ASP A 200 -1.43 18.87 -6.14
C ASP A 200 -0.58 18.13 -5.10
N GLY A 201 -1.04 18.12 -3.85
CA GLY A 201 -0.34 17.48 -2.74
C GLY A 201 -0.34 15.95 -2.78
N TYR A 202 -1.22 15.32 -3.57
CA TYR A 202 -1.21 13.87 -3.76
C TYR A 202 -0.06 13.48 -4.68
N THR A 203 0.01 14.02 -5.89
CA THR A 203 1.12 13.77 -6.83
C THR A 203 2.47 14.28 -6.33
N ASN A 204 2.49 15.30 -5.50
CA ASN A 204 3.73 15.85 -4.93
C ASN A 204 4.19 15.13 -3.65
N SER A 205 3.43 14.14 -3.16
CA SER A 205 3.81 13.33 -2.01
C SER A 205 5.02 12.43 -2.33
N ILE A 206 5.87 12.18 -1.33
CA ILE A 206 6.99 11.22 -1.48
C ILE A 206 6.50 9.76 -1.51
N TYR A 207 5.29 9.51 -0.98
CA TYR A 207 4.70 8.18 -0.84
C TYR A 207 4.02 7.68 -2.13
N THR A 208 3.75 8.59 -3.07
CA THR A 208 3.15 8.30 -4.37
C THR A 208 4.21 8.24 -5.47
N ILE A 209 4.03 7.32 -6.41
CA ILE A 209 4.79 7.24 -7.65
C ILE A 209 3.96 7.95 -8.71
N SER A 210 4.33 9.21 -8.99
CA SER A 210 3.59 10.07 -9.90
C SER A 210 3.97 9.80 -11.35
N ILE A 211 2.98 9.50 -12.18
CA ILE A 211 3.14 9.05 -13.56
C ILE A 211 2.56 10.08 -14.52
N SER A 212 3.43 10.53 -15.43
CA SER A 212 3.09 11.39 -16.56
C SER A 212 2.84 10.59 -17.84
N SER A 213 2.43 11.26 -18.91
CA SER A 213 2.07 10.62 -20.19
C SER A 213 2.96 11.05 -21.34
N THR A 214 3.02 10.19 -22.37
CA THR A 214 3.58 10.54 -23.67
C THR A 214 2.67 10.06 -24.78
N THR A 215 2.67 10.76 -25.91
CA THR A 215 1.96 10.31 -27.11
C THR A 215 2.67 9.13 -27.77
N LYS A 216 2.00 8.45 -28.70
CA LYS A 216 2.61 7.37 -29.51
C LYS A 216 3.89 7.78 -30.24
N SER A 217 4.03 9.05 -30.61
CA SER A 217 5.25 9.59 -31.23
C SER A 217 6.31 10.06 -30.24
N GLY A 218 6.10 9.82 -28.93
CA GLY A 218 7.00 10.25 -27.87
C GLY A 218 7.01 11.76 -27.63
N SER A 219 5.98 12.46 -28.09
CA SER A 219 5.78 13.90 -27.90
C SER A 219 4.89 14.17 -26.69
N LYS A 220 5.01 15.37 -26.11
CA LYS A 220 4.20 15.80 -24.97
C LYS A 220 2.70 15.83 -25.36
N PRO A 221 1.79 15.20 -24.61
CA PRO A 221 0.35 15.35 -24.82
C PRO A 221 -0.14 16.74 -24.40
N TRP A 222 -1.26 17.20 -24.94
CA TRP A 222 -1.80 18.53 -24.69
C TRP A 222 -2.31 18.73 -23.25
N TYR A 223 -2.76 17.66 -22.59
CA TYR A 223 -3.30 17.66 -21.23
C TYR A 223 -2.21 17.55 -20.17
N LEU A 224 -0.99 17.14 -20.53
CA LEU A 224 0.07 16.98 -19.54
C LEU A 224 0.50 18.33 -18.96
N GLU A 225 0.61 18.39 -17.65
CA GLU A 225 1.05 19.59 -16.94
C GLU A 225 2.50 19.99 -17.27
N GLU A 226 2.80 21.29 -17.15
CA GLU A 226 3.97 22.04 -17.65
C GLU A 226 4.10 22.32 -19.18
N TYR A 227 3.28 23.26 -19.68
CA TYR A 227 3.33 24.08 -20.94
C TYR A 227 2.92 23.52 -22.34
N LEU A 228 2.16 24.37 -23.07
CA LEU A 228 1.19 24.21 -24.20
C LEU A 228 1.62 23.76 -25.63
N ARG A 229 0.73 23.03 -26.34
CA ARG A 229 -0.08 23.47 -27.53
C ARG A 229 -1.06 22.37 -28.05
N GLN A 230 -2.19 22.83 -28.62
CA GLN A 230 -3.45 22.13 -28.98
C GLN A 230 -3.38 20.90 -29.90
N GLY A 231 -4.29 19.95 -29.66
CA GLY A 231 -4.80 18.94 -30.61
C GLY A 231 -5.88 18.05 -29.97
N CYS A 232 -6.91 17.65 -30.72
CA CYS A 232 -7.95 16.71 -30.27
C CYS A 232 -7.68 15.29 -30.82
N THR A 233 -8.12 14.26 -30.10
CA THR A 233 -8.06 12.83 -30.49
C THR A 233 -9.32 12.10 -30.01
N ASP A 234 -9.68 11.00 -30.69
CA ASP A 234 -11.01 10.39 -30.67
C ASP A 234 -11.13 9.10 -29.79
N GLY A 235 -10.55 9.06 -28.59
CA GLY A 235 -10.71 7.93 -27.66
C GLY A 235 -9.86 8.04 -26.40
N HIS A 236 -10.32 7.43 -25.28
CA HIS A 236 -9.80 7.46 -23.90
C HIS A 236 -8.43 8.16 -23.72
N THR A 237 -8.43 9.26 -22.96
CA THR A 237 -7.28 10.16 -22.82
C THR A 237 -7.07 10.59 -21.38
N GLY A 238 -5.82 10.57 -20.91
CA GLY A 238 -5.42 11.27 -19.69
C GLY A 238 -4.15 10.69 -19.07
N THR A 239 -3.67 11.32 -18.01
CA THR A 239 -2.60 10.75 -17.16
C THR A 239 -3.05 9.52 -16.37
N SER A 240 -4.35 9.35 -16.17
CA SER A 240 -4.97 8.22 -15.45
C SER A 240 -4.69 6.88 -16.13
N ASP A 241 -4.82 6.80 -17.45
CA ASP A 241 -4.47 5.61 -18.23
C ASP A 241 -2.98 5.23 -18.05
N SER A 242 -2.11 6.24 -17.94
CA SER A 242 -0.67 6.03 -17.75
C SER A 242 -0.36 5.46 -16.37
N ALA A 243 -1.06 5.92 -15.32
CA ALA A 243 -0.93 5.38 -13.97
C ALA A 243 -1.34 3.90 -13.90
N SER A 244 -2.44 3.51 -14.53
CA SER A 244 -2.89 2.10 -14.59
C SER A 244 -1.87 1.20 -15.31
N ILE A 245 -1.29 1.66 -16.42
CA ILE A 245 -0.23 0.92 -17.12
C ILE A 245 1.02 0.77 -16.24
N ALA A 246 1.42 1.85 -15.54
CA ALA A 246 2.56 1.80 -14.63
C ALA A 246 2.32 0.85 -13.46
N ALA A 247 1.11 0.81 -12.89
CA ALA A 247 0.72 -0.14 -11.85
C ALA A 247 0.84 -1.59 -12.35
N GLY A 248 0.41 -1.87 -13.59
CA GLY A 248 0.61 -3.19 -14.21
C GLY A 248 2.08 -3.56 -14.38
N ILE A 249 2.95 -2.62 -14.80
CA ILE A 249 4.40 -2.87 -14.89
C ILE A 249 5.03 -3.11 -13.51
N ILE A 250 4.59 -2.37 -12.50
CA ILE A 250 5.02 -2.57 -11.11
C ILE A 250 4.58 -3.95 -10.61
N ALA A 251 3.37 -4.42 -10.96
CA ALA A 251 2.91 -5.75 -10.61
C ALA A 251 3.82 -6.86 -11.18
N LEU A 252 4.24 -6.74 -12.46
CA LEU A 252 5.26 -7.64 -13.05
C LEU A 252 6.57 -7.63 -12.25
N THR A 253 6.97 -6.45 -11.79
CA THR A 253 8.22 -6.24 -11.04
C THR A 253 8.13 -6.85 -9.63
N LEU A 254 6.96 -6.77 -9.00
CA LEU A 254 6.69 -7.37 -7.68
C LEU A 254 6.56 -8.88 -7.73
N GLU A 255 6.02 -9.45 -8.82
CA GLU A 255 6.05 -10.91 -9.03
C GLU A 255 7.50 -11.40 -9.14
N ALA A 256 8.35 -10.65 -9.85
CA ALA A 256 9.77 -10.98 -9.97
C ALA A 256 10.53 -10.91 -8.64
N ASN A 257 10.12 -10.00 -7.74
CA ASN A 257 10.68 -9.93 -6.40
C ASN A 257 9.67 -9.34 -5.40
N SER A 258 8.99 -10.22 -4.66
CA SER A 258 7.98 -9.77 -3.70
C SER A 258 8.58 -9.02 -2.50
N GLN A 259 9.89 -9.16 -2.25
CA GLN A 259 10.59 -8.52 -1.12
C GLN A 259 10.87 -7.03 -1.33
N LEU A 260 10.59 -6.49 -2.52
CA LEU A 260 10.80 -5.07 -2.81
C LEU A 260 9.93 -4.19 -1.90
N THR A 261 10.58 -3.23 -1.26
CA THR A 261 9.92 -2.14 -0.55
C THR A 261 9.36 -1.09 -1.50
N TRP A 262 8.48 -0.22 -1.02
CA TRP A 262 7.96 0.91 -1.81
C TRP A 262 9.07 1.81 -2.38
N ARG A 263 10.15 2.02 -1.62
CA ARG A 263 11.36 2.75 -2.06
C ARG A 263 12.16 1.99 -3.10
N ASP A 264 12.34 0.68 -2.91
CA ASP A 264 13.08 -0.15 -3.87
C ASP A 264 12.47 -0.07 -5.28
N VAL A 265 11.14 -0.07 -5.37
CA VAL A 265 10.44 0.09 -6.64
C VAL A 265 10.74 1.45 -7.28
N GLN A 266 10.73 2.55 -6.51
CA GLN A 266 11.14 3.87 -7.02
C GLN A 266 12.60 3.87 -7.51
N HIS A 267 13.52 3.26 -6.78
CA HIS A 267 14.92 3.11 -7.20
C HIS A 267 15.08 2.31 -8.50
N ILE A 268 14.31 1.22 -8.66
CA ILE A 268 14.32 0.42 -9.89
C ILE A 268 13.80 1.26 -11.06
N ILE A 269 12.72 2.01 -10.89
CA ILE A 269 12.18 2.93 -11.92
C ILE A 269 13.25 3.93 -12.35
N VAL A 270 13.90 4.60 -11.40
CA VAL A 270 14.98 5.57 -11.67
C VAL A 270 16.12 4.96 -12.50
N ARG A 271 16.51 3.71 -12.20
CA ARG A 271 17.64 3.04 -12.88
C ARG A 271 17.31 2.47 -14.25
N THR A 272 16.05 2.13 -14.49
CA THR A 272 15.64 1.35 -15.66
C THR A 272 14.85 2.16 -16.69
N SER A 273 14.33 3.33 -16.31
CA SER A 273 13.61 4.23 -17.21
C SER A 273 14.48 4.65 -18.41
N ARG A 274 13.83 4.80 -19.57
CA ARG A 274 14.49 5.09 -20.84
C ARG A 274 14.07 6.45 -21.38
N THR A 275 15.05 7.26 -21.76
CA THR A 275 14.79 8.56 -22.40
C THR A 275 14.65 8.45 -23.92
N ALA A 276 15.02 7.30 -24.50
CA ALA A 276 14.94 7.06 -25.93
C ALA A 276 13.52 7.28 -26.44
N HIS A 277 13.41 7.94 -27.60
CA HIS A 277 12.14 8.27 -28.28
C HIS A 277 11.24 9.30 -27.57
N LEU A 278 11.63 9.86 -26.41
CA LEU A 278 10.90 10.95 -25.76
C LEU A 278 11.46 12.32 -26.15
N SER A 279 10.63 13.17 -26.76
CA SER A 279 11.00 14.52 -27.17
C SER A 279 10.71 15.53 -26.05
N SER A 280 11.77 16.11 -25.48
CA SER A 280 11.70 17.24 -24.54
C SER A 280 12.96 18.10 -24.67
N ALA A 281 12.79 19.42 -24.69
CA ALA A 281 13.91 20.37 -24.61
C ALA A 281 14.46 20.52 -23.17
N GLY A 282 13.74 19.99 -22.18
CA GLY A 282 14.08 20.11 -20.75
C GLY A 282 14.90 18.95 -20.18
N TRP A 283 15.40 18.04 -21.02
CA TRP A 283 16.30 16.97 -20.58
C TRP A 283 17.62 17.55 -20.06
N HIS A 284 18.01 17.12 -18.86
CA HIS A 284 19.35 17.39 -18.32
C HIS A 284 19.83 16.18 -17.51
N THR A 285 21.14 16.05 -17.37
CA THR A 285 21.74 14.99 -16.56
C THR A 285 22.03 15.53 -15.17
N ASN A 286 21.48 14.87 -14.15
CA ASN A 286 21.75 15.19 -12.76
C ASN A 286 23.17 14.74 -12.35
N ALA A 287 23.65 15.12 -11.17
CA ALA A 287 25.03 14.82 -10.78
C ALA A 287 25.29 13.34 -10.43
N ALA A 288 24.24 12.54 -10.28
CA ALA A 288 24.33 11.08 -10.14
C ALA A 288 24.37 10.35 -11.50
N GLY A 289 24.24 11.08 -12.61
CA GLY A 289 24.32 10.54 -13.98
C GLY A 289 22.98 10.14 -14.58
N TYR A 290 21.86 10.44 -13.93
CA TYR A 290 20.52 10.16 -14.48
C TYR A 290 20.05 11.30 -15.37
N GLN A 291 19.45 10.96 -16.52
CA GLN A 291 18.74 11.95 -17.33
C GLN A 291 17.36 12.19 -16.75
N VAL A 292 17.00 13.45 -16.54
CA VAL A 292 15.75 13.87 -15.91
C VAL A 292 15.07 14.97 -16.72
N SER A 293 13.73 14.98 -16.70
CA SER A 293 12.89 16.00 -17.31
C SER A 293 11.64 16.21 -16.46
N HIS A 294 11.25 17.47 -16.22
CA HIS A 294 10.00 17.75 -15.49
C HIS A 294 8.74 17.22 -16.22
N LEU A 295 8.84 16.97 -17.54
CA LEU A 295 7.75 16.37 -18.32
C LEU A 295 7.66 14.84 -18.20
N TYR A 296 8.78 14.16 -18.00
CA TYR A 296 8.86 12.70 -18.15
C TYR A 296 9.58 12.01 -16.99
N GLY A 297 9.89 12.72 -15.91
CA GLY A 297 10.74 12.23 -14.83
C GLY A 297 12.07 11.67 -15.38
N PHE A 298 12.35 10.41 -15.05
CA PHE A 298 13.54 9.68 -15.50
C PHE A 298 13.38 9.03 -16.90
N GLY A 299 12.20 9.11 -17.50
CA GLY A 299 11.88 8.56 -18.81
C GLY A 299 10.76 7.52 -18.77
N LEU A 300 10.61 6.81 -19.88
CA LEU A 300 9.57 5.80 -20.06
C LEU A 300 9.95 4.50 -19.34
N MET A 301 9.00 3.92 -18.60
CA MET A 301 9.18 2.63 -17.93
C MET A 301 9.45 1.50 -18.93
N ASP A 302 10.39 0.61 -18.61
CA ASP A 302 10.73 -0.58 -19.40
C ASP A 302 10.50 -1.82 -18.54
N ALA A 303 9.40 -2.53 -18.81
CA ALA A 303 8.94 -3.64 -17.99
C ALA A 303 9.97 -4.78 -17.90
N GLU A 304 10.59 -5.16 -19.03
CA GLU A 304 11.63 -6.20 -19.03
C GLU A 304 12.85 -5.76 -18.21
N ALA A 305 13.27 -4.49 -18.35
CA ALA A 305 14.40 -3.96 -17.62
C ALA A 305 14.11 -3.90 -16.10
N MET A 306 12.91 -3.46 -15.71
CA MET A 306 12.47 -3.41 -14.32
C MET A 306 12.45 -4.81 -13.68
N VAL A 307 11.81 -5.77 -14.34
CA VAL A 307 11.77 -7.18 -13.90
C VAL A 307 13.18 -7.76 -13.78
N ARG A 308 14.04 -7.55 -14.78
CA ARG A 308 15.41 -8.05 -14.76
C ARG A 308 16.24 -7.43 -13.64
N GLU A 309 16.02 -6.15 -13.34
CA GLU A 309 16.70 -5.48 -12.22
C GLU A 309 16.18 -6.01 -10.88
N ALA A 310 14.88 -6.31 -10.77
CA ALA A 310 14.23 -6.85 -9.57
C ALA A 310 14.74 -8.25 -9.18
N GLU A 311 14.97 -9.14 -10.15
CA GLU A 311 15.47 -10.52 -9.93
C GLU A 311 16.75 -10.58 -9.08
N GLY A 312 17.62 -9.57 -9.22
CA GLY A 312 18.89 -9.47 -8.50
C GLY A 312 18.92 -8.34 -7.46
N TRP A 313 17.79 -7.69 -7.20
CA TRP A 313 17.76 -6.49 -6.38
C TRP A 313 18.07 -6.79 -4.92
N ARG A 314 18.83 -5.89 -4.32
CA ARG A 314 19.09 -5.87 -2.88
C ARG A 314 18.43 -4.65 -2.30
N GLN A 315 17.65 -4.85 -1.23
CA GLN A 315 16.95 -3.76 -0.55
C GLN A 315 17.92 -2.62 -0.22
N VAL A 316 17.48 -1.40 -0.52
CA VAL A 316 18.24 -0.20 -0.19
C VAL A 316 18.34 -0.01 1.33
N PRO A 317 19.35 0.71 1.84
CA PRO A 317 19.43 1.02 3.26
C PRO A 317 18.17 1.71 3.81
N SER A 318 17.99 1.65 5.14
CA SER A 318 16.90 2.34 5.84
C SER A 318 16.86 3.82 5.48
N GLN A 319 15.66 4.34 5.24
CA GLN A 319 15.45 5.75 4.93
C GLN A 319 15.81 6.60 6.15
N HIS A 320 16.57 7.65 5.93
CA HIS A 320 16.83 8.71 6.88
C HIS A 320 16.12 9.98 6.41
N THR A 321 15.63 10.77 7.37
CA THR A 321 15.04 12.09 7.13
C THR A 321 15.87 13.13 7.86
N CYS A 322 16.39 14.10 7.12
CA CYS A 322 17.11 15.24 7.64
C CYS A 322 16.30 16.52 7.42
N VAL A 323 15.95 17.20 8.50
CA VAL A 323 15.30 18.52 8.45
C VAL A 323 16.36 19.58 8.69
N GLU A 324 16.74 20.31 7.65
CA GLU A 324 17.68 21.43 7.74
C GLU A 324 16.92 22.70 8.14
N ASN A 325 17.31 23.29 9.27
CA ASN A 325 16.75 24.55 9.74
C ASN A 325 17.33 25.70 8.91
N THR A 326 16.57 26.15 7.91
CA THR A 326 16.97 27.30 7.09
C THR A 326 16.59 28.62 7.77
N ASP A 327 17.23 29.70 7.31
CA ASP A 327 17.02 31.05 7.82
C ASP A 327 15.54 31.48 7.73
N ARG A 328 14.95 31.83 8.88
CA ARG A 328 13.56 32.33 9.02
C ARG A 328 13.42 33.83 8.74
N SER A 329 14.45 34.46 8.15
CA SER A 329 14.38 35.87 7.79
C SER A 329 13.30 36.11 6.73
N VAL A 330 12.39 37.03 7.04
CA VAL A 330 11.39 37.50 6.08
C VAL A 330 12.11 38.28 4.98
N ARG A 331 11.90 37.88 3.72
CA ARG A 331 12.52 38.51 2.55
C ARG A 331 11.45 39.04 1.60
N ALA A 332 11.56 40.32 1.24
CA ALA A 332 10.68 40.92 0.25
C ALA A 332 10.96 40.31 -1.13
N ILE A 333 9.90 39.95 -1.84
CA ILE A 333 9.91 39.52 -3.24
C ILE A 333 9.62 40.77 -4.08
N PRO A 334 10.65 41.38 -4.70
CA PRO A 334 10.46 42.58 -5.50
C PRO A 334 9.60 42.28 -6.73
N PRO A 335 8.65 43.16 -7.09
CA PRO A 335 7.89 43.02 -8.32
C PRO A 335 8.83 42.92 -9.51
N HIS A 336 8.58 41.97 -10.41
CA HIS A 336 9.43 41.71 -11.58
C HIS A 336 10.89 41.35 -11.26
N GLY A 337 11.17 40.92 -10.02
CA GLY A 337 12.52 40.60 -9.59
C GLY A 337 12.66 39.16 -9.11
N VAL A 338 13.83 38.87 -8.55
CA VAL A 338 14.19 37.55 -8.04
C VAL A 338 14.70 37.66 -6.62
N VAL A 339 14.22 36.77 -5.76
CA VAL A 339 14.80 36.51 -4.44
C VAL A 339 15.63 35.25 -4.55
N ARG A 340 16.89 35.34 -4.12
CA ARG A 340 17.79 34.20 -4.03
C ARG A 340 18.20 33.99 -2.59
N VAL A 341 17.98 32.79 -2.07
CA VAL A 341 18.36 32.40 -0.71
C VAL A 341 19.27 31.18 -0.79
N THR A 342 20.43 31.26 -0.16
CA THR A 342 21.40 30.16 -0.12
C THR A 342 21.45 29.56 1.28
N HIS A 343 21.45 28.24 1.38
CA HIS A 343 21.64 27.51 2.62
C HIS A 343 22.69 26.42 2.45
N LYS A 344 23.63 26.32 3.39
CA LYS A 344 24.68 25.31 3.37
C LYS A 344 24.28 24.13 4.23
N ALA A 345 23.73 23.10 3.60
CA ALA A 345 23.29 21.87 4.26
C ALA A 345 24.48 20.94 4.55
N MET A 346 24.42 20.21 5.66
CA MET A 346 25.37 19.14 5.99
C MET A 346 24.74 17.75 5.84
N GLY A 347 23.45 17.68 5.48
CA GLY A 347 22.69 16.43 5.43
C GLY A 347 22.51 15.84 6.83
N CYS A 348 22.47 16.67 7.88
CA CYS A 348 22.40 16.24 9.27
C CYS A 348 23.56 15.31 9.70
N SER A 349 24.78 15.53 9.18
CA SER A 349 25.97 14.71 9.50
C SER A 349 26.34 14.62 10.98
N HIS A 350 25.81 15.50 11.81
CA HIS A 350 25.99 15.51 13.26
C HIS A 350 25.04 14.56 14.00
N GLN A 351 24.00 14.04 13.33
CA GLN A 351 22.99 13.13 13.88
C GLN A 351 22.97 11.83 13.07
N PRO A 352 23.63 10.74 13.53
CA PRO A 352 23.77 9.51 12.75
C PRO A 352 22.44 8.89 12.28
N LEU A 353 21.39 8.98 13.10
CA LEU A 353 20.04 8.46 12.78
C LEU A 353 19.28 9.29 11.73
N HIS A 354 19.70 10.53 11.51
CA HIS A 354 19.10 11.46 10.53
C HIS A 354 20.05 11.78 9.39
N TYR A 355 21.25 11.21 9.37
CA TYR A 355 22.29 11.56 8.40
C TYR A 355 21.92 11.07 7.00
N VAL A 356 21.72 12.00 6.07
CA VAL A 356 21.48 11.72 4.66
C VAL A 356 22.75 12.08 3.89
N SER A 357 23.35 11.08 3.24
CA SER A 357 24.52 11.26 2.37
C SER A 357 24.14 11.23 0.90
N TYR A 358 23.21 10.35 0.53
CA TYR A 358 22.69 10.17 -0.83
C TYR A 358 21.20 10.44 -0.84
N LEU A 359 20.76 11.30 -1.75
CA LEU A 359 19.38 11.78 -1.82
C LEU A 359 18.45 10.79 -2.53
N GLU A 360 17.20 10.77 -2.08
CA GLU A 360 16.03 10.21 -2.78
C GLU A 360 15.11 11.38 -3.14
N HIS A 361 14.21 11.75 -2.24
CA HIS A 361 13.33 12.92 -2.34
C HIS A 361 13.93 14.14 -1.65
N VAL A 362 13.66 15.31 -2.20
CA VAL A 362 13.97 16.60 -1.58
C VAL A 362 12.69 17.42 -1.50
N VAL A 363 12.34 17.86 -0.30
CA VAL A 363 11.13 18.66 -0.04
C VAL A 363 11.53 20.04 0.46
N VAL A 364 10.90 21.07 -0.10
CA VAL A 364 11.05 22.47 0.31
C VAL A 364 9.72 22.95 0.85
N LYS A 365 9.64 23.23 2.15
CA LYS A 365 8.44 23.80 2.76
C LYS A 365 8.50 25.31 2.67
N LEU A 366 7.50 25.95 2.07
CA LEU A 366 7.49 27.41 1.82
C LEU A 366 6.27 28.07 2.43
N SER A 367 6.49 29.23 3.05
CA SER A 367 5.41 30.17 3.37
C SER A 367 5.68 31.50 2.67
N ILE A 368 4.82 31.85 1.71
CA ILE A 368 4.94 33.05 0.87
C ILE A 368 3.61 33.79 0.91
N THR A 369 3.65 35.10 1.12
CA THR A 369 2.50 35.99 0.85
C THR A 369 2.74 36.69 -0.47
N HIS A 370 1.74 36.71 -1.35
CA HIS A 370 1.86 37.36 -2.66
C HIS A 370 0.49 37.86 -3.11
N PRO A 371 0.36 39.07 -3.68
CA PRO A 371 -0.94 39.58 -4.14
C PRO A 371 -1.54 38.77 -5.30
N ARG A 372 -0.72 37.99 -6.02
CA ARG A 372 -1.15 37.09 -7.08
C ARG A 372 -0.21 35.91 -7.22
N ARG A 373 -0.59 34.75 -6.68
CA ARG A 373 0.23 33.55 -6.59
C ARG A 373 0.73 33.07 -7.95
N GLY A 374 -0.09 33.15 -9.00
CA GLY A 374 0.25 32.71 -10.36
C GLY A 374 1.42 33.42 -11.05
N HIS A 375 1.86 34.57 -10.54
CA HIS A 375 3.04 35.26 -11.05
C HIS A 375 4.38 34.68 -10.55
N LEU A 376 4.32 33.80 -9.54
CA LEU A 376 5.50 33.21 -8.95
C LEU A 376 6.03 32.07 -9.83
N SER A 377 7.35 31.98 -9.95
CA SER A 377 8.03 30.73 -10.31
C SER A 377 9.17 30.46 -9.33
N ILE A 378 9.32 29.18 -8.97
CA ILE A 378 10.19 28.76 -7.88
C ILE A 378 11.15 27.70 -8.40
N ASN A 379 12.44 27.89 -8.17
CA ASN A 379 13.48 26.94 -8.51
C ASN A 379 14.32 26.59 -7.29
N LEU A 380 14.75 25.34 -7.21
CA LEU A 380 15.74 24.84 -6.25
C LEU A 380 16.96 24.34 -7.03
N ILE A 381 18.15 24.73 -6.59
CA ILE A 381 19.42 24.28 -7.17
C ILE A 381 20.17 23.48 -6.12
N SER A 382 20.51 22.23 -6.44
CA SER A 382 21.27 21.34 -5.57
C SER A 382 22.74 21.78 -5.46
N PRO A 383 23.48 21.30 -4.43
CA PRO A 383 24.92 21.56 -4.30
C PRO A 383 25.75 21.11 -5.50
N SER A 384 25.24 20.12 -6.23
CA SER A 384 25.90 19.58 -7.42
C SER A 384 25.50 20.31 -8.70
N GLY A 385 24.63 21.32 -8.61
CA GLY A 385 24.21 22.18 -9.72
C GLY A 385 22.92 21.75 -10.43
N THR A 386 22.21 20.73 -9.95
CA THR A 386 20.96 20.27 -10.56
C THR A 386 19.83 21.24 -10.22
N LYS A 387 19.22 21.82 -11.26
CA LYS A 387 18.13 22.80 -11.12
C LYS A 387 16.78 22.11 -11.26
N SER A 388 16.05 22.04 -10.14
CA SER A 388 14.66 21.60 -10.07
C SER A 388 13.75 22.82 -10.13
N LYS A 389 12.76 22.80 -11.01
CA LYS A 389 11.71 23.79 -11.03
C LYS A 389 10.54 23.27 -10.20
N LEU A 390 10.30 23.93 -9.07
CA LEU A 390 9.28 23.54 -8.10
C LEU A 390 7.91 24.15 -8.42
N LEU A 391 7.90 25.28 -9.11
CA LEU A 391 6.68 25.94 -9.56
C LEU A 391 6.94 26.73 -10.84
N SER A 392 6.13 26.52 -11.87
CA SER A 392 6.00 27.42 -13.02
C SER A 392 4.98 28.52 -12.76
N ASN A 393 5.08 29.62 -13.49
CA ASN A 393 4.00 30.60 -13.56
C ASN A 393 2.68 29.92 -13.98
N ARG A 394 1.60 30.23 -13.26
CA ARG A 394 0.25 29.76 -13.54
C ARG A 394 -0.64 30.98 -13.82
N PRO A 395 -0.81 31.41 -15.08
CA PRO A 395 -1.45 32.70 -15.37
C PRO A 395 -2.91 32.80 -14.93
N LEU A 396 -3.61 31.67 -14.83
CA LEU A 396 -4.99 31.61 -14.36
C LEU A 396 -5.08 31.82 -12.84
N ASP A 397 -4.07 31.41 -12.08
CA ASP A 397 -4.02 31.58 -10.62
C ASP A 397 -3.94 33.07 -10.22
N ARG A 398 -5.09 33.61 -9.80
CA ARG A 398 -5.27 34.97 -9.32
C ARG A 398 -5.30 35.07 -7.79
N SER A 399 -5.12 33.96 -7.06
CA SER A 399 -5.24 33.93 -5.60
C SER A 399 -4.19 34.83 -4.93
N ALA A 400 -4.62 35.51 -3.86
CA ALA A 400 -3.75 36.28 -2.97
C ALA A 400 -3.32 35.49 -1.72
N ASP A 401 -3.74 34.23 -1.58
CA ASP A 401 -3.48 33.40 -0.40
C ASP A 401 -2.00 33.00 -0.28
N GLY A 402 -1.26 33.09 -1.39
CA GLY A 402 0.12 32.66 -1.49
C GLY A 402 0.27 31.16 -1.14
N PHE A 403 1.34 30.83 -0.44
CA PHE A 403 1.60 29.47 0.04
C PHE A 403 1.75 29.50 1.55
N LYS A 404 1.06 28.60 2.26
CA LYS A 404 1.11 28.48 3.72
C LYS A 404 1.72 27.13 4.10
N ASN A 405 3.00 27.13 4.49
CA ASN A 405 3.76 25.92 4.80
C ASN A 405 3.61 24.81 3.73
N TRP A 406 3.52 25.20 2.46
CA TRP A 406 3.30 24.27 1.35
C TRP A 406 4.58 23.50 1.05
N GLU A 407 4.47 22.19 0.84
CA GLU A 407 5.60 21.32 0.58
C GLU A 407 5.77 21.17 -0.93
N PHE A 408 6.89 21.61 -1.49
CA PHE A 408 7.26 21.34 -2.88
C PHE A 408 8.29 20.22 -2.92
N MET A 409 8.09 19.19 -3.75
CA MET A 409 8.96 18.03 -3.82
C MET A 409 9.70 17.97 -5.17
N THR A 410 10.94 17.46 -5.15
CA THR A 410 11.67 17.09 -6.37
C THR A 410 12.38 15.76 -6.22
N THR A 411 12.34 14.96 -7.29
CA THR A 411 13.11 13.72 -7.47
C THR A 411 14.33 13.92 -8.36
N HIS A 412 14.53 15.10 -8.95
CA HIS A 412 15.61 15.30 -9.93
C HIS A 412 17.01 15.18 -9.34
N CYS A 413 17.14 15.34 -8.03
CA CYS A 413 18.40 15.21 -7.30
C CYS A 413 18.67 13.76 -6.82
N TRP A 414 17.89 12.76 -7.25
CA TRP A 414 18.03 11.38 -6.82
C TRP A 414 19.45 10.83 -7.06
N GLY A 415 20.03 10.26 -6.01
CA GLY A 415 21.38 9.71 -5.98
C GLY A 415 22.50 10.74 -5.76
N GLU A 416 22.19 12.04 -5.73
CA GLU A 416 23.20 13.08 -5.48
C GLU A 416 23.63 13.15 -4.02
N ARG A 417 24.75 13.83 -3.76
CA ARG A 417 25.19 14.12 -2.40
C ARG A 417 24.34 15.25 -1.80
N ALA A 418 23.86 15.01 -0.57
CA ALA A 418 23.03 15.95 0.16
C ALA A 418 23.76 17.21 0.66
N ALA A 419 25.03 17.06 1.02
CA ALA A 419 25.81 18.13 1.67
C ALA A 419 26.33 19.16 0.66
N GLY A 420 26.23 20.44 1.02
CA GLY A 420 26.75 21.57 0.28
C GLY A 420 25.75 22.74 0.18
N GLU A 421 25.95 23.63 -0.79
CA GLU A 421 25.16 24.85 -0.92
C GLU A 421 23.89 24.62 -1.78
N TRP A 422 22.73 24.73 -1.14
CA TRP A 422 21.42 24.74 -1.78
C TRP A 422 20.98 26.18 -2.05
N ILE A 423 20.41 26.43 -3.22
CA ILE A 423 19.95 27.77 -3.62
C ILE A 423 18.47 27.71 -3.99
N LEU A 424 17.64 28.46 -3.28
CA LEU A 424 16.24 28.71 -3.59
C LEU A 424 16.13 30.03 -4.38
N GLU A 425 15.51 29.98 -5.56
CA GLU A 425 15.19 31.15 -6.39
C GLU A 425 13.69 31.31 -6.51
N ILE A 426 13.16 32.48 -6.13
CA ILE A 426 11.75 32.84 -6.30
C ILE A 426 11.69 34.04 -7.22
N HIS A 427 11.04 33.90 -8.37
CA HIS A 427 10.85 34.96 -9.34
C HIS A 427 9.40 35.44 -9.32
N ASP A 428 9.20 36.75 -9.31
CA ASP A 428 7.91 37.36 -9.63
C ASP A 428 7.98 37.89 -11.06
N SER A 429 7.14 37.38 -11.95
CA SER A 429 7.12 37.76 -13.36
C SER A 429 5.70 37.90 -13.87
N LEU A 430 5.38 39.04 -14.50
CA LEU A 430 4.10 39.22 -15.19
C LEU A 430 3.96 38.18 -16.29
N SER A 431 2.95 37.35 -16.16
CA SER A 431 2.53 36.41 -17.20
C SER A 431 1.95 37.18 -18.40
N GLN A 432 2.83 37.55 -19.36
CA GLN A 432 2.53 38.26 -20.61
C GLN A 432 1.98 39.71 -20.49
N PRO A 433 2.34 40.62 -21.42
CA PRO A 433 1.78 41.97 -21.43
C PRO A 433 0.32 41.91 -21.90
N GLU A 434 -0.61 42.39 -21.08
CA GLU A 434 -1.95 42.71 -21.55
C GLU A 434 -1.81 43.66 -22.76
N ARG A 435 -2.26 43.18 -23.93
CA ARG A 435 -2.46 44.04 -25.09
C ARG A 435 -3.43 45.13 -24.64
N SER A 436 -2.91 46.35 -24.55
CA SER A 436 -3.67 47.58 -24.44
C SER A 436 -4.80 47.59 -25.50
N GLN A 437 -5.99 47.18 -25.08
CA GLN A 437 -7.19 47.52 -25.83
C GLN A 437 -7.31 49.04 -25.72
N ARG A 438 -7.06 49.70 -26.86
CA ARG A 438 -7.44 51.10 -27.06
C ARG A 438 -8.94 51.20 -26.86
N ALA A 439 -9.37 51.57 -25.65
CA ALA A 439 -10.65 52.22 -25.46
C ALA A 439 -10.51 53.63 -26.04
N SER A 440 -11.01 53.81 -27.26
CA SER A 440 -11.33 55.14 -27.78
C SER A 440 -12.56 55.59 -27.01
N GLY A 441 -12.39 56.49 -26.06
CA GLY A 441 -13.47 57.05 -25.26
C GLY A 441 -12.91 58.15 -24.38
N THR A 442 -13.18 59.38 -24.78
CA THR A 442 -12.82 60.61 -24.09
C THR A 442 -13.55 60.70 -22.75
N ASP A 443 -12.83 60.54 -21.65
CA ASP A 443 -12.99 61.30 -20.41
C ASP A 443 -11.84 60.90 -19.48
N ALA A 444 -10.78 61.72 -19.51
CA ALA A 444 -9.59 61.54 -18.69
C ALA A 444 -9.86 62.12 -17.29
N ASP A 445 -10.06 61.24 -16.32
CA ASP A 445 -9.78 61.56 -14.91
C ASP A 445 -8.25 61.61 -14.72
N PRO A 446 -7.64 62.74 -14.30
CA PRO A 446 -6.19 62.86 -14.14
C PRO A 446 -5.61 62.12 -12.92
N GLY A 447 -6.39 61.27 -12.22
CA GLY A 447 -6.00 60.61 -10.97
C GLY A 447 -5.52 59.15 -11.06
N ALA A 448 -5.74 58.43 -12.16
CA ALA A 448 -5.42 57.00 -12.25
C ALA A 448 -4.00 56.75 -12.80
N CYS A 449 -2.96 57.12 -12.05
CA CYS A 449 -1.57 56.76 -12.33
C CYS A 449 -0.96 56.06 -11.12
N PHE A 450 -0.42 54.84 -11.35
CA PHE A 450 0.20 53.89 -10.41
C PHE A 450 -0.76 53.08 -9.52
N THR A 451 -1.27 51.96 -10.03
CA THR A 451 -1.47 50.78 -9.17
C THR A 451 -0.13 50.42 -8.54
N LEU A 452 0.01 50.61 -7.22
CA LEU A 452 1.18 50.13 -6.47
C LEU A 452 1.29 48.61 -6.68
N TYR A 453 2.32 48.16 -7.40
CA TYR A 453 2.73 46.76 -7.40
C TYR A 453 3.15 46.39 -5.97
N ARG A 454 2.24 45.84 -5.16
CA ARG A 454 2.57 45.33 -3.82
C ARG A 454 3.57 44.18 -3.98
N SER A 455 4.69 44.26 -3.26
CA SER A 455 5.69 43.19 -3.23
C SER A 455 5.18 42.00 -2.41
N GLY A 456 5.47 40.78 -2.87
CA GLY A 456 5.31 39.59 -2.05
C GLY A 456 6.35 39.51 -0.94
N LYS A 457 6.20 38.55 -0.03
CA LYS A 457 7.19 38.24 1.01
C LYS A 457 7.35 36.74 1.16
N LEU A 458 8.58 36.26 1.09
CA LEU A 458 8.96 34.96 1.61
C LEU A 458 9.03 35.10 3.14
N ILE A 459 8.12 34.43 3.85
CA ILE A 459 8.03 34.49 5.31
C ILE A 459 9.01 33.51 5.95
N GLN A 460 8.98 32.27 5.48
CA GLN A 460 9.87 31.22 5.94
C GLN A 460 10.02 30.16 4.86
N TRP A 461 11.14 29.45 4.93
CA TRP A 461 11.32 28.20 4.21
C TRP A 461 12.00 27.17 5.11
N SER A 462 11.96 25.90 4.72
CA SER A 462 12.79 24.82 5.27
C SER A 462 13.11 23.79 4.19
N LEU A 463 14.21 23.07 4.38
CA LEU A 463 14.68 22.04 3.47
C LEU A 463 14.65 20.69 4.19
N VAL A 464 13.93 19.72 3.62
CA VAL A 464 13.86 18.35 4.12
C VAL A 464 14.45 17.41 3.09
N LEU A 465 15.45 16.66 3.52
CA LEU A 465 16.20 15.74 2.68
C LEU A 465 15.85 14.30 3.10
N TYR A 466 15.42 13.49 2.15
CA TYR A 466 15.19 12.06 2.33
C TYR A 466 16.27 11.28 1.60
N GLY A 467 16.70 10.15 2.17
CA GLY A 467 17.63 9.26 1.51
C GLY A 467 18.41 8.37 2.46
N THR A 468 19.66 8.05 2.12
CA THR A 468 20.45 7.07 2.86
C THR A 468 21.81 7.62 3.28
N SER A 469 22.32 7.14 4.42
CA SER A 469 23.67 7.43 4.91
C SER A 469 24.75 6.70 4.10
N LEU A 470 24.42 5.51 3.57
CA LEU A 470 25.27 4.67 2.75
C LEU A 470 24.83 4.70 1.29
N HIS A 471 25.77 4.46 0.37
CA HIS A 471 25.44 4.43 -1.05
C HIS A 471 24.56 3.21 -1.37
N PRO A 472 23.37 3.41 -1.98
CA PRO A 472 22.31 2.40 -2.04
C PRO A 472 22.67 1.14 -2.85
N TYR A 473 23.71 1.20 -3.69
CA TYR A 473 24.05 0.11 -4.61
C TYR A 473 25.41 -0.57 -4.37
N THR A 474 26.08 -0.30 -3.24
CA THR A 474 27.43 -0.82 -2.96
C THR A 474 27.41 -2.00 -2.01
N SER A 475 28.22 -3.03 -2.31
CA SER A 475 28.31 -4.24 -1.49
C SER A 475 29.12 -3.99 -0.20
N PRO A 476 28.74 -4.54 0.97
CA PRO A 476 29.43 -4.31 2.25
C PRO A 476 30.94 -4.67 2.26
N HIS A 477 31.39 -5.52 1.34
CA HIS A 477 32.79 -5.95 1.26
C HIS A 477 33.78 -4.92 0.68
N GLN A 478 33.32 -3.80 0.13
CA GLN A 478 34.21 -2.77 -0.44
C GLN A 478 34.50 -1.59 0.49
N GLN A 479 33.96 -1.58 1.72
CA GLN A 479 34.19 -0.50 2.68
C GLN A 479 34.79 -1.02 4.00
N ARG A 480 36.05 -1.48 3.94
CA ARG A 480 36.97 -1.26 5.06
C ARG A 480 37.73 0.03 4.76
N PRO A 481 37.56 1.11 5.54
CA PRO A 481 38.47 2.25 5.46
C PRO A 481 39.87 1.76 5.85
N ARG A 482 40.87 2.11 5.02
CA ARG A 482 42.26 2.13 5.46
C ARG A 482 42.35 3.18 6.56
N SER A 483 42.37 2.75 7.82
CA SER A 483 42.78 3.61 8.92
C SER A 483 44.21 4.08 8.65
N ALA A 484 44.37 5.40 8.64
CA ALA A 484 45.64 6.07 8.47
C ALA A 484 46.65 5.63 9.55
N GLU A 485 47.88 5.43 9.11
CA GLU A 485 49.07 5.29 9.93
C GLU A 485 49.30 6.54 10.79
N LEU A 486 49.79 6.33 12.02
CA LEU A 486 50.95 6.99 12.67
C LEU A 486 50.86 6.87 14.21
N PRO A 487 51.97 6.82 14.96
CA PRO A 487 53.21 6.09 14.77
C PRO A 487 53.52 5.13 15.96
N THR A 488 54.56 4.32 15.75
CA THR A 488 55.20 3.38 16.68
C THR A 488 55.79 4.02 17.94
N GLU A 489 55.68 3.33 19.08
CA GLU A 489 56.67 3.33 20.18
C GLU A 489 56.70 1.92 20.79
N GLU A 490 57.88 1.55 21.25
CA GLU A 490 58.42 0.20 21.42
C GLU A 490 57.96 -0.54 22.70
N ASP A 491 58.29 -1.84 22.71
CA ASP A 491 58.68 -2.67 23.86
C ASP A 491 57.68 -3.60 24.61
N LYS A 492 58.00 -4.91 24.46
CA LYS A 492 58.03 -6.03 25.45
C LYS A 492 56.94 -7.12 25.42
N GLU A 493 57.25 -8.15 24.61
CA GLU A 493 57.68 -9.52 24.98
C GLU A 493 56.86 -10.41 25.94
N TYR A 494 56.56 -11.63 25.43
CA TYR A 494 56.29 -12.94 26.10
C TYR A 494 55.02 -13.08 26.98
N SER A 495 54.26 -14.17 26.98
CA SER A 495 54.58 -15.58 26.72
C SER A 495 53.34 -16.38 26.26
N GLY A 496 53.57 -17.42 25.46
CA GLY A 496 52.58 -18.44 25.11
C GLY A 496 52.72 -19.74 25.92
N ALA A 497 51.72 -20.60 25.78
CA ALA A 497 51.74 -22.07 25.83
C ALA A 497 50.28 -22.52 25.57
N GLY A 498 49.93 -23.47 24.71
CA GLY A 498 50.66 -24.49 23.97
C GLY A 498 49.64 -25.61 23.71
N GLU A 499 49.44 -25.96 22.44
CA GLU A 499 48.67 -27.12 21.98
C GLU A 499 49.36 -28.44 22.36
N GLU A 500 48.64 -29.58 22.34
CA GLU A 500 48.98 -30.69 21.43
C GLU A 500 47.92 -31.80 21.39
N ALA A 501 47.85 -32.44 20.22
CA ALA A 501 46.87 -33.40 19.73
C ALA A 501 47.38 -34.85 19.73
N CYS A 502 46.47 -35.83 19.48
CA CYS A 502 46.65 -37.12 18.76
C CYS A 502 45.50 -38.10 19.12
N THR A 503 45.07 -39.14 18.39
CA THR A 503 45.10 -39.65 16.99
C THR A 503 44.19 -40.92 16.98
N GLY A 504 43.53 -41.25 15.85
CA GLY A 504 43.35 -42.65 15.34
C GLY A 504 42.19 -43.56 15.83
N CYS A 505 41.63 -44.35 14.90
CA CYS A 505 40.40 -45.19 15.02
C CYS A 505 40.61 -46.72 15.23
N ALA A 506 39.58 -47.43 15.74
CA ALA A 506 38.88 -48.64 15.21
C ALA A 506 38.62 -49.88 16.15
N GLU A 507 37.40 -50.44 15.98
CA GLU A 507 36.79 -51.77 16.30
C GLU A 507 36.35 -52.23 17.74
N GLY A 508 35.01 -52.41 17.88
CA GLY A 508 34.33 -53.64 18.35
C GLY A 508 34.13 -53.90 19.86
N PHE A 509 32.87 -53.87 20.34
CA PHE A 509 32.17 -54.84 21.24
C PHE A 509 30.96 -54.18 21.96
N LEU A 510 29.79 -54.81 21.88
CA LEU A 510 28.55 -54.49 22.61
C LEU A 510 28.58 -55.06 24.04
N LEU A 511 27.99 -54.36 25.02
CA LEU A 511 27.19 -54.95 26.12
C LEU A 511 26.34 -53.89 26.88
N GLU A 512 25.24 -54.39 27.44
CA GLU A 512 23.94 -53.78 27.81
C GLU A 512 23.84 -52.80 29.01
N GLU A 513 22.79 -51.95 28.90
CA GLU A 513 21.82 -51.46 29.90
C GLU A 513 22.27 -50.79 31.21
N TRP A 514 22.21 -49.44 31.31
CA TRP A 514 21.70 -48.68 32.49
C TRP A 514 21.35 -47.23 32.07
N MET A 515 20.06 -46.86 31.97
CA MET A 515 19.62 -45.46 31.78
C MET A 515 18.69 -45.01 32.91
N CYS A 516 18.82 -43.75 33.33
CA CYS A 516 17.99 -43.14 34.36
C CYS A 516 16.63 -42.71 33.78
N ASP A 517 15.60 -42.66 34.62
CA ASP A 517 14.25 -42.22 34.28
C ASP A 517 14.29 -40.88 33.51
N SER A 518 13.50 -40.75 32.43
CA SER A 518 13.50 -39.58 31.53
C SER A 518 13.19 -38.25 32.24
N ASN A 519 12.59 -38.32 33.42
CA ASN A 519 12.26 -37.16 34.26
C ASN A 519 13.41 -36.75 35.19
N CYS A 520 14.54 -37.44 35.14
CA CYS A 520 15.71 -37.25 36.00
C CYS A 520 16.94 -36.76 35.22
N LEU A 521 17.46 -35.58 35.57
CA LEU A 521 18.66 -34.98 34.97
C LEU A 521 19.97 -35.63 35.45
N THR A 522 20.04 -36.03 36.72
CA THR A 522 21.23 -36.67 37.29
C THR A 522 20.84 -37.71 38.33
N CYS A 523 21.52 -38.85 38.32
CA CYS A 523 21.24 -40.00 39.19
C CYS A 523 22.54 -40.53 39.81
N VAL A 524 22.44 -41.17 40.99
CA VAL A 524 23.62 -41.61 41.76
C VAL A 524 23.48 -43.07 42.19
N GLY A 525 24.46 -43.89 41.78
CA GLY A 525 24.62 -45.29 42.20
C GLY A 525 23.81 -46.32 41.39
N PRO A 526 23.97 -47.62 41.68
CA PRO A 526 23.38 -48.73 40.91
C PRO A 526 21.88 -48.98 41.17
N LYS A 527 21.17 -48.02 41.77
CA LYS A 527 19.71 -48.04 41.92
C LYS A 527 19.17 -46.68 41.50
N ALA A 528 18.17 -46.68 40.62
CA ALA A 528 17.50 -45.55 39.97
C ALA A 528 16.99 -44.44 40.93
N THR A 529 17.92 -43.75 41.58
CA THR A 529 17.66 -42.70 42.58
C THR A 529 18.09 -41.38 41.98
N CYS A 530 17.11 -40.52 41.73
CA CYS A 530 17.33 -39.23 41.12
C CYS A 530 17.88 -38.22 42.14
N SER A 531 18.85 -37.42 41.73
CA SER A 531 19.40 -36.31 42.52
C SER A 531 18.99 -34.93 41.98
N ARG A 532 18.51 -34.85 40.73
CA ARG A 532 18.06 -33.59 40.13
C ARG A 532 17.02 -33.86 39.04
N CYS A 533 15.88 -33.17 39.08
CA CYS A 533 14.75 -33.38 38.16
C CYS A 533 14.75 -32.41 36.98
N VAL A 534 14.12 -32.83 35.88
CA VAL A 534 13.77 -31.98 34.74
C VAL A 534 12.87 -30.83 35.22
N SER A 535 12.96 -29.67 34.56
CA SER A 535 12.18 -28.48 34.94
C SER A 535 10.69 -28.83 34.95
N GLY A 536 9.95 -28.40 35.97
CA GLY A 536 8.53 -28.73 36.14
C GLY A 536 8.22 -29.80 37.20
N LEU A 537 9.23 -30.48 37.75
CA LEU A 537 9.09 -31.60 38.69
C LEU A 537 9.88 -31.36 39.98
N SER A 538 9.35 -31.88 41.09
CA SER A 538 10.00 -31.79 42.41
C SER A 538 10.57 -33.13 42.87
N LEU A 539 11.77 -33.08 43.45
CA LEU A 539 12.47 -34.28 43.93
C LEU A 539 11.94 -34.70 45.30
N GLN A 540 11.22 -35.82 45.35
CA GLN A 540 10.77 -36.43 46.61
C GLN A 540 11.29 -37.86 46.72
N SER A 541 12.00 -38.13 47.82
CA SER A 541 12.49 -39.49 48.16
C SER A 541 13.25 -40.19 47.02
N GLY A 542 14.03 -39.42 46.24
CA GLY A 542 14.83 -39.95 45.14
C GLY A 542 14.07 -40.18 43.83
N ARG A 543 12.85 -39.66 43.68
CA ARG A 543 12.08 -39.67 42.42
C ARG A 543 11.51 -38.28 42.11
N CYS A 544 11.35 -38.00 40.83
CA CYS A 544 10.76 -36.75 40.33
C CYS A 544 9.25 -36.92 40.20
N VAL A 545 8.48 -36.10 40.92
CA VAL A 545 7.01 -36.19 40.95
C VAL A 545 6.37 -34.84 40.71
N HIS A 546 5.17 -34.86 40.12
CA HIS A 546 4.32 -33.67 39.97
C HIS A 546 3.65 -33.33 41.30
N ILE A 547 3.70 -32.06 41.68
CA ILE A 547 2.98 -31.53 42.83
C ILE A 547 1.69 -30.90 42.30
N SER A 548 0.54 -31.32 42.81
CA SER A 548 -0.79 -30.84 42.39
C SER A 548 -1.39 -29.79 43.33
N SER A 549 -0.78 -29.54 44.49
CA SER A 549 -1.21 -28.49 45.43
C SER A 549 -0.09 -28.10 46.39
N CYS A 550 0.00 -26.82 46.72
CA CYS A 550 1.00 -26.26 47.61
C CYS A 550 0.43 -26.05 49.02
N LYS A 551 1.21 -26.40 50.05
CA LYS A 551 0.87 -26.09 51.45
C LYS A 551 1.53 -24.77 51.86
N ASP A 552 0.89 -24.06 52.80
CA ASP A 552 1.37 -22.82 53.41
C ASP A 552 1.34 -21.57 52.51
N GLY A 553 0.21 -21.31 51.82
CA GLY A 553 -0.03 -20.04 51.13
C GLY A 553 0.91 -19.73 49.96
N LYS A 554 1.59 -20.77 49.43
CA LYS A 554 2.47 -20.70 48.26
C LYS A 554 1.70 -20.97 46.98
N ALA A 555 2.09 -20.31 45.90
CA ALA A 555 1.48 -20.43 44.57
C ALA A 555 2.08 -21.61 43.80
N LEU A 556 1.23 -22.40 43.16
CA LEU A 556 1.64 -23.49 42.28
C LEU A 556 1.98 -22.93 40.88
N GLU A 557 3.25 -23.04 40.49
CA GLU A 557 3.74 -22.64 39.18
C GLU A 557 4.61 -23.77 38.61
N GLU A 558 4.20 -24.33 37.46
CA GLU A 558 4.92 -25.40 36.76
C GLU A 558 5.38 -26.54 37.71
N GLY A 559 4.49 -27.05 38.57
CA GLY A 559 4.81 -28.17 39.48
C GLY A 559 5.78 -27.83 40.63
N ARG A 560 6.07 -26.55 40.87
CA ARG A 560 6.78 -26.02 42.05
C ARG A 560 5.90 -25.07 42.87
N CYS A 561 6.23 -24.96 44.14
CA CYS A 561 5.52 -24.11 45.10
C CYS A 561 6.38 -22.91 45.48
N ASP A 562 6.09 -21.76 44.91
CA ASP A 562 6.81 -20.51 45.10
C ASP A 562 5.99 -19.49 45.91
N ILE A 563 6.65 -18.48 46.49
CA ILE A 563 6.01 -17.55 47.45
C ILE A 563 5.11 -16.52 46.73
N GLY A 564 5.21 -16.41 45.41
CA GLY A 564 4.39 -15.57 44.54
C GLY A 564 4.57 -16.00 43.07
N CYS A 565 3.80 -15.38 42.17
CA CYS A 565 3.86 -15.70 40.74
C CYS A 565 4.98 -14.93 40.05
N SER A 566 5.55 -15.54 39.02
CA SER A 566 6.51 -14.87 38.12
C SER A 566 5.87 -13.66 37.40
N PRO A 567 6.65 -12.64 36.99
CA PRO A 567 6.14 -11.49 36.25
C PRO A 567 5.31 -11.89 35.02
N GLY A 568 4.23 -11.15 34.74
CA GLY A 568 3.26 -11.50 33.69
C GLY A 568 2.23 -12.57 34.09
N LYS A 569 2.17 -12.94 35.38
CA LYS A 569 1.16 -13.84 35.94
C LYS A 569 0.57 -13.28 37.23
N TYR A 570 -0.71 -13.55 37.48
CA TYR A 570 -1.41 -13.21 38.71
C TYR A 570 -1.83 -14.46 39.48
N LEU A 571 -2.02 -14.32 40.79
CA LEU A 571 -2.44 -15.41 41.67
C LEU A 571 -3.96 -15.50 41.70
N SER A 572 -4.51 -16.67 41.32
CA SER A 572 -5.92 -17.01 41.54
C SER A 572 -6.00 -18.43 42.09
N ASP A 573 -6.79 -18.64 43.15
CA ASP A 573 -7.06 -19.96 43.74
C ASP A 573 -5.81 -20.81 44.09
N GLY A 574 -4.70 -20.15 44.45
CA GLY A 574 -3.44 -20.82 44.80
C GLY A 574 -2.59 -21.25 43.59
N GLN A 575 -2.97 -20.85 42.38
CA GLN A 575 -2.27 -21.12 41.14
C GLN A 575 -1.95 -19.82 40.38
N CYS A 576 -0.84 -19.82 39.64
CA CYS A 576 -0.43 -18.67 38.83
C CYS A 576 -1.04 -18.73 37.42
N HIS A 577 -1.80 -17.71 37.06
CA HIS A 577 -2.46 -17.57 35.76
C HIS A 577 -1.83 -16.43 34.96
N LEU A 578 -1.79 -16.55 33.63
CA LEU A 578 -1.24 -15.52 32.76
C LEU A 578 -2.09 -14.26 32.77
N CYS A 579 -1.40 -13.12 32.75
CA CYS A 579 -2.02 -11.83 32.48
C CYS A 579 -2.55 -11.76 31.05
N ASP A 580 -3.47 -10.82 30.81
CA ASP A 580 -3.81 -10.41 29.45
C ASP A 580 -2.52 -10.02 28.69
N HIS A 581 -2.47 -10.39 27.41
CA HIS A 581 -1.28 -10.22 26.57
C HIS A 581 -0.83 -8.76 26.37
N THR A 582 -1.69 -7.79 26.74
CA THR A 582 -1.37 -6.36 26.71
C THR A 582 -0.69 -5.86 28.00
N CYS A 583 -0.78 -6.60 29.11
CA CYS A 583 -0.21 -6.23 30.40
C CYS A 583 1.25 -6.73 30.56
N GLY A 584 2.06 -5.96 31.29
CA GLY A 584 3.34 -6.42 31.82
C GLY A 584 3.15 -7.20 33.13
N GLU A 585 2.41 -6.62 34.07
CA GLU A 585 1.91 -7.25 35.29
C GLU A 585 0.43 -6.96 35.44
N CYS A 586 -0.29 -7.83 36.16
CA CYS A 586 -1.72 -7.70 36.34
C CYS A 586 -2.17 -8.23 37.70
N SER A 587 -3.39 -7.86 38.07
CA SER A 587 -4.09 -8.33 39.27
C SER A 587 -5.22 -9.32 38.96
N GLY A 588 -5.49 -9.59 37.66
CA GLY A 588 -6.59 -10.44 37.18
C GLY A 588 -6.50 -10.76 35.69
N ALA A 589 -7.37 -11.65 35.19
CA ALA A 589 -7.36 -12.13 33.79
C ALA A 589 -7.76 -11.09 32.73
N GLY A 590 -8.51 -10.05 33.11
CA GLY A 590 -9.06 -9.08 32.16
C GLY A 590 -8.07 -7.97 31.76
N PRO A 591 -8.21 -7.37 30.55
CA PRO A 591 -7.36 -6.28 30.06
C PRO A 591 -7.44 -4.99 30.90
N GLY A 592 -8.48 -4.84 31.73
CA GLY A 592 -8.63 -3.73 32.69
C GLY A 592 -7.99 -3.97 34.06
N ASN A 593 -7.29 -5.09 34.27
CA ASN A 593 -6.62 -5.43 35.52
C ASN A 593 -5.09 -5.32 35.43
N CYS A 594 -4.57 -4.62 34.42
CA CYS A 594 -3.13 -4.38 34.31
C CYS A 594 -2.66 -3.46 35.42
N THR A 595 -1.53 -3.81 36.04
CA THR A 595 -0.85 -2.99 37.05
C THR A 595 0.38 -2.31 36.46
N THR A 596 0.99 -2.88 35.43
CA THR A 596 2.07 -2.27 34.65
C THR A 596 1.96 -2.64 33.16
N CYS A 597 2.51 -1.81 32.28
CA CYS A 597 2.51 -2.03 30.83
C CYS A 597 3.93 -2.10 30.28
N GLU A 598 4.15 -3.02 29.35
CA GLU A 598 5.43 -3.21 28.65
C GLU A 598 5.23 -3.23 27.13
N ARG A 599 6.22 -3.75 26.40
CA ARG A 599 6.04 -4.14 25.00
C ARG A 599 5.22 -5.41 24.95
N ASP A 600 4.20 -5.41 24.11
CA ASP A 600 3.38 -6.59 23.91
C ASP A 600 4.10 -7.68 23.10
N LYS A 601 3.43 -8.83 22.91
CA LYS A 601 3.97 -9.97 22.16
C LYS A 601 4.27 -9.67 20.68
N PHE A 602 3.83 -8.51 20.17
CA PHE A 602 4.06 -8.00 18.81
C PHE A 602 5.11 -6.88 18.77
N GLY A 603 5.74 -6.55 19.91
CA GLY A 603 6.77 -5.53 20.02
C GLY A 603 6.25 -4.09 20.10
N VAL A 604 4.94 -3.90 20.26
CA VAL A 604 4.28 -2.59 20.37
C VAL A 604 4.37 -2.10 21.82
N GLN A 605 4.88 -0.88 22.01
CA GLN A 605 4.99 -0.26 23.32
C GLN A 605 3.61 0.22 23.81
N ARG A 606 3.19 -0.18 25.02
CA ARG A 606 1.93 0.26 25.62
C ARG A 606 2.13 1.06 26.91
N TYR A 607 1.08 1.81 27.28
CA TYR A 607 1.05 2.75 28.41
C TYR A 607 -0.17 2.47 29.29
N LEU A 608 0.00 2.53 30.61
CA LEU A 608 -1.08 2.26 31.56
C LEU A 608 -2.02 3.46 31.66
N PHE A 609 -3.30 3.22 31.39
CA PHE A 609 -4.38 4.17 31.59
C PHE A 609 -5.56 3.47 32.27
N ASN A 610 -5.88 3.91 33.49
CA ASN A 610 -7.02 3.42 34.29
C ASN A 610 -7.15 1.88 34.35
N GLY A 611 -6.04 1.18 34.62
CA GLY A 611 -5.99 -0.28 34.71
C GLY A 611 -5.85 -1.02 33.38
N THR A 612 -5.84 -0.31 32.25
CA THR A 612 -5.73 -0.88 30.90
C THR A 612 -4.46 -0.42 30.19
N CYS A 613 -3.80 -1.30 29.44
CA CYS A 613 -2.64 -0.93 28.63
C CYS A 613 -3.07 -0.47 27.24
N VAL A 614 -2.89 0.83 26.93
CA VAL A 614 -3.26 1.44 25.65
C VAL A 614 -2.02 1.72 24.79
N GLY A 615 -2.16 1.64 23.46
CA GLY A 615 -1.07 1.97 22.53
C GLY A 615 -0.84 3.47 22.36
N VAL A 616 -1.88 4.27 22.58
CA VAL A 616 -1.85 5.74 22.54
C VAL A 616 -2.72 6.25 23.68
N CYS A 617 -2.25 7.28 24.41
CA CYS A 617 -3.03 7.88 25.49
C CYS A 617 -4.23 8.66 24.92
N PRO A 618 -5.40 8.59 25.58
CA PRO A 618 -6.58 9.33 25.15
C PRO A 618 -6.40 10.85 25.28
N GLU A 619 -7.33 11.62 24.71
CA GLU A 619 -7.31 13.09 24.81
C GLU A 619 -7.17 13.55 26.26
N TYR A 620 -6.55 14.72 26.43
CA TYR A 620 -6.16 15.29 27.72
C TYR A 620 -5.09 14.50 28.50
N HIS A 621 -4.42 13.51 27.88
CA HIS A 621 -3.32 12.77 28.51
C HIS A 621 -2.12 12.60 27.56
N PHE A 622 -0.91 12.52 28.11
CA PHE A 622 0.32 12.23 27.38
C PHE A 622 1.07 11.03 27.96
N GLN A 623 2.00 10.51 27.16
CA GLN A 623 2.83 9.35 27.49
C GLN A 623 3.99 9.76 28.40
N SER A 624 4.05 9.23 29.62
CA SER A 624 5.15 9.48 30.57
C SER A 624 6.36 8.57 30.33
N GLU A 625 7.52 8.95 30.89
CA GLU A 625 8.70 8.08 30.92
C GLU A 625 8.48 6.82 31.78
N GLU A 626 7.53 6.88 32.71
CA GLU A 626 7.14 5.79 33.61
C GLU A 626 6.11 4.84 32.98
N ARG A 627 5.84 4.99 31.67
CA ARG A 627 4.90 4.18 30.87
C ARG A 627 3.45 4.26 31.35
N THR A 628 3.04 5.43 31.81
CA THR A 628 1.67 5.74 32.22
C THR A 628 1.12 6.89 31.37
N CYS A 629 -0.21 6.97 31.26
CA CYS A 629 -0.87 8.12 30.66
C CYS A 629 -1.15 9.17 31.73
N GLU A 630 -0.43 10.28 31.66
CA GLU A 630 -0.51 11.39 32.62
C GLU A 630 -1.34 12.55 32.07
N PRO A 631 -2.06 13.30 32.92
CA PRO A 631 -2.93 14.37 32.47
C PRO A 631 -2.14 15.54 31.86
N CYS A 632 -2.72 16.15 30.83
CA CYS A 632 -2.20 17.34 30.17
C CYS A 632 -2.29 18.59 31.07
N PRO A 633 -1.46 19.62 30.79
CA PRO A 633 -1.60 20.93 31.42
C PRO A 633 -2.98 21.56 31.18
N VAL A 634 -3.38 22.49 32.05
CA VAL A 634 -4.72 23.11 32.05
C VAL A 634 -5.03 23.80 30.70
N ASN A 635 -6.27 23.63 30.22
CA ASN A 635 -6.77 24.10 28.93
C ASN A 635 -6.07 23.49 27.70
N CYS A 636 -5.38 22.36 27.88
CA CYS A 636 -4.70 21.62 26.82
C CYS A 636 -5.40 20.29 26.53
N ARG A 637 -5.87 20.14 25.30
CA ARG A 637 -6.57 18.94 24.81
C ARG A 637 -5.61 17.85 24.31
N VAL A 638 -4.48 18.25 23.72
CA VAL A 638 -3.43 17.30 23.28
C VAL A 638 -2.07 17.84 23.69
N CYS A 639 -1.30 17.07 24.44
CA CYS A 639 0.03 17.44 24.91
C CYS A 639 1.05 16.32 24.70
N ARG A 640 2.34 16.66 24.77
CA ARG A 640 3.44 15.67 24.68
C ARG A 640 4.30 15.57 25.94
N ALA A 641 4.12 16.51 26.86
CA ALA A 641 4.89 16.66 28.09
C ALA A 641 4.08 17.52 29.07
N PRO A 642 4.37 17.49 30.39
CA PRO A 642 3.56 18.19 31.38
C PRO A 642 3.55 19.72 31.18
N ASN A 643 4.52 20.29 30.45
CA ASN A 643 4.63 21.72 30.14
C ASN A 643 4.59 22.01 28.64
N PHE A 644 4.10 21.09 27.81
CA PHE A 644 4.11 21.28 26.37
C PHE A 644 2.83 20.79 25.70
N CYS A 645 1.92 21.72 25.50
CA CYS A 645 0.67 21.56 24.78
C CYS A 645 0.86 21.67 23.27
N LEU A 646 0.21 20.77 22.55
CA LEU A 646 0.13 20.75 21.08
C LEU A 646 -1.20 21.35 20.59
N LYS A 647 -2.30 21.12 21.32
CA LYS A 647 -3.63 21.63 20.97
C LYS A 647 -4.39 22.05 22.23
N CYS A 648 -4.88 23.28 22.24
CA CYS A 648 -5.62 23.86 23.36
C CYS A 648 -7.14 23.70 23.18
N ASP A 649 -7.90 23.97 24.24
CA ASP A 649 -9.36 24.10 24.17
C ASP A 649 -9.75 25.33 23.31
N SER A 650 -11.00 25.36 22.81
CA SER A 650 -11.47 26.28 21.75
C SER A 650 -11.29 27.77 22.02
N SER A 651 -11.04 28.20 23.26
CA SER A 651 -10.82 29.60 23.65
C SER A 651 -9.35 29.95 23.94
N TYR A 652 -8.40 29.06 23.62
CA TYR A 652 -6.97 29.21 23.92
C TYR A 652 -6.10 28.83 22.71
N LEU A 653 -4.97 29.53 22.52
CA LEU A 653 -3.97 29.22 21.51
C LEU A 653 -2.67 28.66 22.14
N PRO A 654 -2.03 27.66 21.51
CA PRO A 654 -0.73 27.17 21.96
C PRO A 654 0.37 28.18 21.63
N ASN A 655 0.97 28.78 22.66
CA ASN A 655 2.11 29.68 22.55
C ASN A 655 3.30 29.09 23.33
N ASP A 656 4.39 28.73 22.63
CA ASP A 656 5.55 28.04 23.20
C ASP A 656 5.22 26.81 24.07
N GLY A 657 4.16 26.07 23.71
CA GLY A 657 3.71 24.88 24.44
C GLY A 657 2.84 25.18 25.66
N VAL A 658 2.39 26.41 25.85
CA VAL A 658 1.44 26.80 26.91
C VAL A 658 0.19 27.41 26.29
N CYS A 659 -0.99 27.01 26.76
CA CYS A 659 -2.27 27.52 26.26
C CYS A 659 -2.56 28.92 26.83
N THR A 660 -2.59 29.93 25.95
CA THR A 660 -2.91 31.32 26.30
C THR A 660 -4.28 31.71 25.74
N PRO A 661 -5.12 32.48 26.46
CA PRO A 661 -6.45 32.89 26.00
C PRO A 661 -6.41 33.60 24.63
N LEU A 662 -7.38 33.32 23.77
CA LEU A 662 -7.56 33.95 22.46
C LEU A 662 -8.10 35.39 22.61
N GLU A 663 -7.37 36.40 22.12
CA GLU A 663 -7.87 37.78 21.95
C GLU A 663 -8.01 38.08 20.45
N CYS A 664 -9.24 38.20 19.93
CA CYS A 664 -9.47 38.60 18.54
C CYS A 664 -9.18 40.10 18.34
N GLY A 665 -8.53 40.46 17.23
CA GLY A 665 -8.18 41.85 16.91
C GLY A 665 -9.39 42.72 16.51
N GLU A 666 -9.23 44.05 16.48
CA GLU A 666 -10.27 44.97 16.00
C GLU A 666 -10.74 44.58 14.58
N GLY A 667 -12.05 44.39 14.42
CA GLY A 667 -12.67 43.96 13.15
C GLY A 667 -12.86 42.45 12.97
N GLN A 668 -12.52 41.64 13.98
CA GLN A 668 -12.71 40.19 13.97
C GLN A 668 -13.62 39.69 15.10
N VAL A 669 -14.41 38.65 14.82
CA VAL A 669 -15.27 37.95 15.80
C VAL A 669 -14.99 36.46 15.81
N GLU A 670 -15.11 35.84 16.99
CA GLU A 670 -14.88 34.41 17.20
C GLU A 670 -16.00 33.58 16.55
N ASP A 671 -15.61 32.60 15.73
CA ASP A 671 -16.52 31.60 15.19
C ASP A 671 -17.05 30.67 16.31
N PRO A 672 -18.37 30.56 16.53
CA PRO A 672 -18.94 29.77 17.62
C PRO A 672 -18.74 28.24 17.49
N GLU A 673 -18.43 27.74 16.29
CA GLU A 673 -18.32 26.32 15.96
C GLU A 673 -16.84 25.87 15.86
N TYR A 674 -15.96 26.77 15.41
CA TYR A 674 -14.55 26.46 15.12
C TYR A 674 -13.54 27.19 16.03
N GLY A 675 -13.96 28.22 16.78
CA GLY A 675 -13.09 28.94 17.72
C GLY A 675 -11.97 29.75 17.05
N GLU A 676 -12.20 30.24 15.84
CA GLU A 676 -11.25 31.06 15.07
C GLU A 676 -11.77 32.49 14.89
N CYS A 677 -10.88 33.49 14.83
CA CYS A 677 -11.26 34.89 14.61
C CYS A 677 -11.51 35.16 13.11
N MET A 678 -12.75 35.51 12.75
CA MET A 678 -13.16 35.81 11.37
C MET A 678 -13.29 37.33 11.13
N MET A 679 -12.86 37.80 9.96
CA MET A 679 -12.99 39.21 9.53
C MET A 679 -14.42 39.55 9.11
N THR A 680 -14.86 40.78 9.38
CA THR A 680 -16.13 41.31 8.84
C THR A 680 -15.90 42.24 7.64
N CYS A 681 -16.63 41.97 6.54
CA CYS A 681 -16.93 42.81 5.37
C CYS A 681 -15.84 43.10 4.30
N SER A 682 -16.28 43.18 3.01
CA SER A 682 -15.48 43.41 1.80
C SER A 682 -15.88 44.72 1.10
N GLY A 683 -15.19 45.82 1.42
CA GLY A 683 -15.34 47.14 0.77
C GLY A 683 -14.04 47.97 0.89
N PRO A 684 -13.85 49.03 0.08
CA PRO A 684 -12.56 49.72 -0.02
C PRO A 684 -12.26 50.75 1.09
N ASP A 685 -13.23 51.14 1.93
CA ASP A 685 -13.05 52.01 3.13
C ASP A 685 -13.99 51.54 4.27
N GLU A 686 -13.73 51.98 5.52
CA GLU A 686 -14.25 51.38 6.78
C GLU A 686 -15.75 51.53 7.09
N ASP A 687 -16.58 52.27 6.32
CA ASP A 687 -17.97 52.59 6.74
C ASP A 687 -19.09 52.45 5.69
N ASP A 688 -18.90 51.86 4.50
CA ASP A 688 -19.95 51.78 3.45
C ASP A 688 -20.51 50.35 3.24
N CYS A 689 -21.75 50.11 3.66
CA CYS A 689 -22.57 48.95 3.28
C CYS A 689 -24.02 49.37 2.99
N ASP A 690 -24.34 49.61 1.71
CA ASP A 690 -25.61 50.24 1.28
C ASP A 690 -26.69 49.28 0.72
N SER A 691 -26.50 47.95 0.75
CA SER A 691 -27.59 47.02 0.37
C SER A 691 -27.42 45.58 0.88
N CYS A 692 -28.52 44.99 1.37
CA CYS A 692 -28.65 43.57 1.75
C CYS A 692 -29.42 42.77 0.67
N GLN A 693 -29.28 41.44 0.64
CA GLN A 693 -30.03 40.56 -0.28
C GLN A 693 -31.55 40.53 0.05
N GLU A 694 -32.40 40.07 -0.89
CA GLU A 694 -33.85 39.98 -0.68
C GLU A 694 -34.17 39.12 0.57
N GLU A 695 -35.04 39.66 1.43
CA GLU A 695 -35.48 39.18 2.76
C GLU A 695 -34.69 39.66 4.01
N GLU A 696 -33.76 40.61 3.88
CA GLU A 696 -33.07 41.23 5.04
C GLU A 696 -33.23 42.76 5.05
N ARG A 697 -33.21 43.38 6.24
CA ARG A 697 -33.26 44.86 6.38
C ARG A 697 -32.06 45.40 7.17
N LEU A 698 -31.61 46.58 6.76
CA LEU A 698 -30.52 47.30 7.40
C LEU A 698 -30.98 47.95 8.70
N ASN A 699 -30.37 47.57 9.82
CA ASN A 699 -30.54 48.21 11.11
C ASN A 699 -29.16 48.51 11.70
N ASP A 700 -28.87 49.80 11.93
CA ASP A 700 -27.62 50.30 12.53
C ASP A 700 -26.34 49.74 11.89
N GLY A 701 -26.30 49.71 10.55
CA GLY A 701 -25.13 49.27 9.77
C GLY A 701 -24.99 47.75 9.58
N MET A 702 -25.96 46.95 10.06
CA MET A 702 -25.96 45.49 9.87
C MET A 702 -27.23 44.99 9.18
N CYS A 703 -27.09 43.97 8.32
CA CYS A 703 -28.20 43.23 7.75
C CYS A 703 -28.72 42.23 8.79
N VAL A 704 -29.98 42.39 9.23
CA VAL A 704 -30.59 41.52 10.25
C VAL A 704 -31.76 40.72 9.69
N ARG A 705 -31.78 39.41 9.98
CA ARG A 705 -32.96 38.54 9.92
C ARG A 705 -33.57 38.44 11.31
N GLU A 706 -34.85 38.78 11.47
CA GLU A 706 -35.53 38.60 12.76
C GLU A 706 -35.82 37.11 13.01
N GLN A 707 -35.12 36.49 13.98
CA GLN A 707 -35.70 35.46 14.84
C GLN A 707 -35.06 35.51 16.24
N HIS A 708 -35.88 35.76 17.27
CA HIS A 708 -35.52 35.62 18.69
C HIS A 708 -35.68 34.15 19.12
N PRO A 709 -34.71 33.49 19.80
CA PRO A 709 -34.98 32.19 20.38
C PRO A 709 -35.35 32.32 21.86
N CYS A 710 -36.52 31.77 22.20
CA CYS A 710 -36.82 31.36 23.57
C CYS A 710 -35.80 30.31 24.06
N PRO A 711 -35.59 30.16 25.39
CA PRO A 711 -34.72 29.12 25.96
C PRO A 711 -35.12 27.69 25.53
N ARG A 712 -34.16 26.74 25.59
CA ARG A 712 -34.43 25.31 25.30
C ARG A 712 -35.62 24.78 26.11
N ASP A 713 -36.43 23.94 25.46
CA ASP A 713 -37.67 23.31 25.96
C ASP A 713 -38.90 24.25 26.01
N THR A 714 -38.83 25.42 25.37
CA THR A 714 -39.96 26.38 25.27
C THR A 714 -40.18 26.90 23.84
N PHE A 715 -41.41 27.27 23.50
CA PHE A 715 -41.81 27.85 22.21
C PHE A 715 -42.58 29.16 22.39
N LEU A 716 -42.57 30.04 21.39
CA LEU A 716 -43.27 31.33 21.45
C LEU A 716 -44.76 31.12 21.13
N ASN A 717 -45.65 31.40 22.09
CA ASN A 717 -47.09 31.28 21.86
C ASN A 717 -47.61 32.45 21.00
N GLY A 718 -48.88 32.39 20.59
CA GLY A 718 -49.52 33.41 19.74
C GLY A 718 -49.59 34.83 20.33
N GLU A 719 -49.23 35.02 21.60
CA GLU A 719 -49.14 36.32 22.28
C GLU A 719 -47.69 36.82 22.45
N GLY A 720 -46.69 36.05 21.99
CA GLY A 720 -45.28 36.44 22.01
C GLY A 720 -44.53 36.07 23.30
N GLU A 721 -45.08 35.17 24.12
CA GLU A 721 -44.44 34.69 25.36
C GLU A 721 -43.92 33.25 25.21
N CYS A 722 -42.81 32.93 25.87
CA CYS A 722 -42.20 31.60 25.81
C CYS A 722 -42.91 30.61 26.76
N GLU A 723 -43.60 29.61 26.21
CA GLU A 723 -44.30 28.55 26.95
C GLU A 723 -43.60 27.18 26.81
N SER A 724 -43.76 26.30 27.80
CA SER A 724 -43.08 24.99 27.81
C SER A 724 -43.69 23.99 26.84
N CYS A 725 -42.82 23.25 26.15
CA CYS A 725 -43.22 22.18 25.24
C CYS A 725 -44.01 21.08 25.96
N HIS A 726 -44.84 20.32 25.23
CA HIS A 726 -45.51 19.13 25.76
C HIS A 726 -44.46 18.11 26.21
N SER A 727 -44.70 17.39 27.31
CA SER A 727 -43.74 16.47 27.94
C SER A 727 -43.32 15.26 27.09
N SER A 728 -43.85 15.14 25.87
CA SER A 728 -43.45 14.16 24.87
C SER A 728 -42.42 14.70 23.86
N CYS A 729 -42.21 16.02 23.81
CA CYS A 729 -41.23 16.69 22.96
C CYS A 729 -39.97 16.98 23.78
N GLU A 730 -38.81 16.84 23.16
CA GLU A 730 -37.55 17.37 23.69
C GLU A 730 -37.33 18.81 23.20
N SER A 731 -37.65 19.10 21.93
CA SER A 731 -37.78 20.47 21.42
C SER A 731 -39.07 20.61 20.61
N CYS A 732 -39.65 21.80 20.55
CA CYS A 732 -40.87 22.07 19.80
C CYS A 732 -40.86 23.43 19.09
N TRP A 733 -41.64 23.57 18.01
CA TRP A 733 -41.78 24.80 17.24
C TRP A 733 -43.20 24.95 16.66
N GLY A 734 -43.80 26.13 16.78
CA GLY A 734 -45.15 26.45 16.27
C GLY A 734 -46.04 27.16 17.29
N GLU A 735 -47.36 27.21 17.08
CA GLU A 735 -48.31 27.88 17.99
C GLU A 735 -48.89 26.95 19.07
N GLU A 736 -48.69 25.63 18.95
CA GLU A 736 -49.19 24.63 19.90
C GLU A 736 -48.07 23.79 20.53
N ARG A 737 -48.20 23.52 21.84
CA ARG A 737 -47.21 22.79 22.67
C ARG A 737 -46.83 21.38 22.20
N ASN A 738 -47.58 20.78 21.28
CA ASN A 738 -47.44 19.41 20.80
C ASN A 738 -46.82 19.30 19.39
N GLN A 739 -46.35 20.41 18.82
CA GLN A 739 -45.64 20.47 17.55
C GLN A 739 -44.13 20.28 17.75
N CYS A 740 -43.70 19.04 17.97
CA CYS A 740 -42.32 18.74 18.36
C CYS A 740 -41.34 18.81 17.15
N SER A 741 -40.16 19.40 17.36
CA SER A 741 -39.01 19.36 16.44
C SER A 741 -38.07 18.18 16.72
N THR A 742 -37.92 17.78 17.99
CA THR A 742 -37.28 16.52 18.38
C THR A 742 -38.08 15.83 19.47
N CYS A 743 -38.14 14.49 19.43
CA CYS A 743 -38.91 13.67 20.36
C CYS A 743 -38.03 13.15 21.47
N ALA A 744 -38.42 13.35 22.74
CA ALA A 744 -37.65 12.87 23.89
C ALA A 744 -37.55 11.33 23.96
N ARG A 745 -38.55 10.61 23.42
CA ARG A 745 -38.54 9.14 23.30
C ARG A 745 -39.52 8.67 22.23
N GLY A 746 -39.09 8.66 20.97
CA GLY A 746 -39.98 8.42 19.84
C GLY A 746 -39.41 8.87 18.49
N PHE A 747 -40.23 8.75 17.46
CA PHE A 747 -39.94 9.25 16.11
C PHE A 747 -41.08 10.18 15.64
N PRO A 748 -40.79 11.20 14.83
CA PRO A 748 -41.80 12.13 14.34
C PRO A 748 -42.60 11.54 13.19
N VAL A 749 -43.94 11.58 13.26
CA VAL A 749 -44.83 11.30 12.13
C VAL A 749 -45.60 12.58 11.81
N GLY A 750 -45.11 13.35 10.84
CA GLY A 750 -45.53 14.74 10.64
C GLY A 750 -45.01 15.62 11.77
N GLN A 751 -45.87 16.45 12.38
CA GLN A 751 -45.52 17.34 13.50
C GLN A 751 -45.87 16.75 14.89
N VAL A 752 -46.12 15.44 15.00
CA VAL A 752 -46.53 14.78 16.25
C VAL A 752 -45.58 13.62 16.56
N CYS A 753 -45.02 13.59 17.77
CA CYS A 753 -44.15 12.50 18.23
C CYS A 753 -44.95 11.26 18.59
N GLN A 754 -44.61 10.13 17.95
CA GLN A 754 -45.09 8.81 18.36
C GLN A 754 -44.02 8.09 19.18
N ARG A 755 -44.44 7.39 20.23
CA ARG A 755 -43.53 6.69 21.13
C ARG A 755 -42.99 5.43 20.48
N CYS A 756 -41.72 5.14 20.72
CA CYS A 756 -41.14 3.85 20.39
C CYS A 756 -41.83 2.73 21.17
N ALA A 757 -41.71 1.50 20.66
CA ALA A 757 -42.07 0.31 21.41
C ALA A 757 -41.30 0.29 22.75
N PRO A 758 -41.89 -0.24 23.84
CA PRO A 758 -41.31 -0.20 25.18
C PRO A 758 -39.88 -0.75 25.28
N GLU A 759 -39.58 -1.77 24.46
CA GLU A 759 -38.29 -2.44 24.33
C GLU A 759 -37.20 -1.59 23.63
N CYS A 760 -37.58 -0.62 22.80
CA CYS A 760 -36.63 0.31 22.19
C CYS A 760 -36.32 1.49 23.15
N ALA A 761 -35.04 1.82 23.30
CA ALA A 761 -34.62 3.08 23.91
C ALA A 761 -34.78 4.25 22.92
N SER A 762 -34.41 4.03 21.65
CA SER A 762 -34.69 4.95 20.53
C SER A 762 -35.13 4.16 19.28
N CYS A 763 -35.85 4.80 18.37
CA CYS A 763 -36.39 4.20 17.16
C CYS A 763 -36.52 5.25 16.05
N GLU A 764 -36.59 4.80 14.80
CA GLU A 764 -36.69 5.69 13.62
C GLU A 764 -37.72 5.19 12.62
N GLY A 765 -38.50 6.11 12.06
CA GLY A 765 -39.51 5.83 11.02
C GLY A 765 -40.74 5.02 11.47
N ASN A 766 -40.57 4.11 12.43
CA ASN A 766 -41.61 3.26 13.01
C ASN A 766 -41.27 2.90 14.47
N ALA A 767 -42.28 2.68 15.32
CA ALA A 767 -42.13 2.38 16.74
C ALA A 767 -41.37 1.08 17.01
N LEU A 768 -41.39 0.13 16.07
CA LEU A 768 -40.75 -1.19 16.18
C LEU A 768 -39.35 -1.27 15.53
N HIS A 769 -38.89 -0.18 14.90
CA HIS A 769 -37.59 -0.12 14.24
C HIS A 769 -36.61 0.56 15.20
N CYS A 770 -36.07 -0.24 16.13
CA CYS A 770 -35.21 0.27 17.20
C CYS A 770 -33.84 0.66 16.64
N LEU A 771 -33.32 1.79 17.08
CA LEU A 771 -31.92 2.20 16.88
C LEU A 771 -31.06 1.92 18.12
N SER A 772 -31.70 1.76 19.27
CA SER A 772 -31.06 1.33 20.52
C SER A 772 -32.08 0.67 21.44
N CYS A 773 -31.61 -0.13 22.38
CA CYS A 773 -32.45 -0.93 23.26
C CYS A 773 -32.40 -0.45 24.71
N VAL A 774 -33.51 -0.67 25.44
CA VAL A 774 -33.52 -0.41 26.88
C VAL A 774 -32.73 -1.51 27.58
N GLU A 775 -31.74 -1.14 28.39
CA GLU A 775 -30.96 -2.11 29.16
C GLU A 775 -31.86 -3.01 30.03
N PRO A 776 -31.67 -4.35 30.03
CA PRO A 776 -30.51 -5.09 29.52
C PRO A 776 -30.67 -5.70 28.11
N LEU A 777 -31.62 -5.22 27.30
CA LEU A 777 -31.87 -5.78 25.96
C LEU A 777 -30.76 -5.38 24.98
N VAL A 778 -30.51 -6.24 24.00
CA VAL A 778 -29.45 -6.10 23.00
C VAL A 778 -30.05 -5.88 21.61
N LEU A 779 -29.38 -5.08 20.77
CA LEU A 779 -29.87 -4.73 19.44
C LEU A 779 -29.32 -5.72 18.41
N HIS A 780 -30.22 -6.36 17.67
CA HIS A 780 -29.89 -7.20 16.52
C HIS A 780 -30.67 -6.72 15.29
N GLY A 781 -29.94 -6.19 14.30
CA GLY A 781 -30.53 -5.42 13.21
C GLY A 781 -31.25 -4.18 13.76
N HIS A 782 -32.60 -4.19 13.71
CA HIS A 782 -33.45 -3.11 14.22
C HIS A 782 -34.46 -3.58 15.28
N HIS A 783 -34.19 -4.71 15.93
CA HIS A 783 -35.03 -5.29 16.96
C HIS A 783 -34.25 -5.52 18.25
N CYS A 784 -34.91 -5.30 19.39
CA CYS A 784 -34.34 -5.55 20.70
C CYS A 784 -34.70 -6.95 21.18
N ALA A 785 -33.69 -7.71 21.60
CA ALA A 785 -33.82 -9.07 22.10
C ALA A 785 -33.12 -9.22 23.46
N GLU A 786 -33.44 -10.26 24.22
CA GLU A 786 -32.80 -10.53 25.52
C GLU A 786 -31.36 -11.04 25.38
N ALA A 787 -31.02 -11.63 24.22
CA ALA A 787 -29.70 -12.12 23.87
C ALA A 787 -29.52 -12.14 22.34
N CYS A 788 -28.29 -12.23 21.87
CA CYS A 788 -28.00 -12.40 20.46
C CYS A 788 -28.51 -13.76 19.94
N PRO A 789 -29.02 -13.82 18.70
CA PRO A 789 -29.37 -15.09 18.08
C PRO A 789 -28.12 -15.96 17.84
N PRO A 790 -28.29 -17.28 17.59
CA PRO A 790 -27.17 -18.16 17.23
C PRO A 790 -26.33 -17.62 16.06
N ALA A 791 -25.06 -17.99 16.00
CA ALA A 791 -24.06 -17.47 15.06
C ALA A 791 -23.84 -15.93 15.15
N HIS A 792 -24.11 -15.32 16.30
CA HIS A 792 -23.80 -13.92 16.57
C HIS A 792 -23.25 -13.73 17.99
N PHE A 793 -22.27 -12.86 18.18
CA PHE A 793 -21.72 -12.51 19.49
C PHE A 793 -22.13 -11.10 19.93
N LEU A 794 -22.17 -10.88 21.25
CA LEU A 794 -22.55 -9.61 21.85
C LEU A 794 -21.33 -8.72 22.11
N GLU A 795 -21.28 -7.55 21.49
CA GLU A 795 -20.27 -6.54 21.77
C GLU A 795 -20.93 -5.16 21.93
N VAL A 796 -20.75 -4.55 23.11
CA VAL A 796 -21.29 -3.22 23.45
C VAL A 796 -22.82 -3.11 23.20
N GLY A 797 -23.59 -4.12 23.60
CA GLY A 797 -25.06 -4.11 23.46
C GLY A 797 -25.58 -4.37 22.05
N LEU A 798 -24.70 -4.68 21.10
CA LEU A 798 -25.00 -4.96 19.70
C LEU A 798 -24.57 -6.40 19.33
N CYS A 799 -25.37 -7.06 18.49
CA CYS A 799 -25.10 -8.41 18.03
C CYS A 799 -24.39 -8.40 16.67
N TYR A 800 -23.19 -8.97 16.62
CA TYR A 800 -22.37 -9.10 15.41
C TYR A 800 -22.32 -10.55 14.92
N PRO A 801 -22.32 -10.81 13.60
CA PRO A 801 -22.26 -12.18 13.08
C PRO A 801 -20.92 -12.85 13.37
N CYS A 802 -20.94 -14.16 13.54
CA CYS A 802 -19.75 -14.98 13.71
C CYS A 802 -18.97 -15.15 12.38
N PRO A 803 -17.67 -15.54 12.46
CA PRO A 803 -16.86 -15.88 11.29
C PRO A 803 -17.51 -16.99 10.43
N PRO A 804 -17.15 -17.11 9.13
CA PRO A 804 -17.66 -18.18 8.27
C PRO A 804 -17.36 -19.58 8.83
N SER A 805 -18.30 -20.52 8.64
CA SER A 805 -18.20 -21.91 9.13
C SER A 805 -18.13 -22.05 10.66
N CYS A 806 -18.52 -21.00 11.39
CA CYS A 806 -18.56 -20.95 12.85
C CYS A 806 -20.00 -20.90 13.36
N GLN A 807 -20.36 -21.87 14.21
CA GLN A 807 -21.69 -21.99 14.80
C GLN A 807 -21.85 -21.13 16.06
N ASP A 808 -20.81 -21.01 16.88
CA ASP A 808 -20.78 -20.15 18.07
C ASP A 808 -19.44 -19.42 18.21
N CYS A 809 -19.47 -18.13 18.55
CA CYS A 809 -18.28 -17.29 18.63
C CYS A 809 -18.36 -16.30 19.79
N THR A 810 -17.19 -15.82 20.20
CA THR A 810 -17.05 -14.92 21.36
C THR A 810 -16.51 -13.54 20.98
N ALA A 811 -15.96 -13.40 19.77
CA ALA A 811 -15.44 -12.17 19.19
C ALA A 811 -15.31 -12.32 17.67
N GLU A 812 -15.06 -11.21 16.96
CA GLU A 812 -14.97 -11.13 15.49
C GLU A 812 -13.97 -12.12 14.86
N ASN A 813 -12.97 -12.61 15.61
CA ASN A 813 -11.96 -13.56 15.13
C ASN A 813 -11.78 -14.79 16.05
N LEU A 814 -12.78 -15.09 16.89
CA LEU A 814 -12.66 -16.19 17.85
C LEU A 814 -13.93 -17.05 17.85
N CYS A 815 -13.89 -18.07 17.01
CA CYS A 815 -14.86 -19.14 17.00
C CYS A 815 -14.67 -20.07 18.22
N ALA A 816 -15.77 -20.43 18.85
CA ALA A 816 -15.83 -21.38 19.95
C ALA A 816 -16.29 -22.77 19.48
N GLU A 817 -17.17 -22.84 18.48
CA GLU A 817 -17.73 -24.09 17.96
C GLU A 817 -17.95 -23.97 16.44
N CYS A 818 -17.49 -24.97 15.69
CA CYS A 818 -17.55 -24.98 14.22
C CYS A 818 -18.83 -25.63 13.69
N GLU A 819 -19.22 -25.30 12.46
CA GLU A 819 -20.28 -26.02 11.75
C GLU A 819 -19.84 -27.46 11.43
N GLU A 820 -20.81 -28.38 11.22
CA GLU A 820 -20.51 -29.78 10.87
C GLU A 820 -19.54 -29.85 9.68
N ASP A 821 -18.56 -30.78 9.75
CA ASP A 821 -17.45 -30.98 8.80
C ASP A 821 -16.28 -29.98 8.87
N TYR A 822 -16.28 -29.03 9.83
CA TYR A 822 -15.14 -28.14 10.09
C TYR A 822 -14.51 -28.38 11.47
N PHE A 823 -13.20 -28.16 11.57
CA PHE A 823 -12.42 -28.42 12.78
C PHE A 823 -11.86 -27.12 13.35
N LEU A 824 -11.95 -26.97 14.67
CA LEU A 824 -11.43 -25.79 15.35
C LEU A 824 -9.90 -25.79 15.40
N HIS A 825 -9.29 -24.73 14.88
CA HIS A 825 -7.84 -24.49 14.93
C HIS A 825 -7.54 -23.04 15.28
N GLU A 826 -6.92 -22.81 16.46
CA GLU A 826 -6.53 -21.48 16.94
C GLU A 826 -7.64 -20.42 16.91
N GLY A 827 -8.90 -20.84 17.15
CA GLY A 827 -10.06 -19.93 17.17
C GLY A 827 -10.72 -19.72 15.79
N MET A 828 -10.34 -20.49 14.77
CA MET A 828 -10.94 -20.47 13.43
C MET A 828 -11.37 -21.88 13.02
N CYS A 829 -12.43 -21.97 12.23
CA CYS A 829 -12.92 -23.23 11.69
C CYS A 829 -12.26 -23.51 10.35
N VAL A 830 -11.60 -24.66 10.23
CA VAL A 830 -10.89 -25.07 9.01
C VAL A 830 -11.39 -26.44 8.53
N GLU A 831 -11.56 -26.59 7.23
CA GLU A 831 -11.96 -27.85 6.61
C GLU A 831 -10.82 -28.88 6.70
N ASP A 832 -9.58 -28.44 6.42
CA ASP A 832 -8.36 -29.27 6.53
C ASP A 832 -7.39 -28.73 7.58
N CYS A 833 -6.91 -29.61 8.47
CA CYS A 833 -5.96 -29.20 9.50
C CYS A 833 -4.57 -28.86 8.93
N PRO A 834 -3.93 -27.77 9.39
CA PRO A 834 -2.65 -27.32 8.88
C PRO A 834 -1.50 -28.29 9.20
N ALA A 835 -0.44 -28.22 8.38
CA ALA A 835 0.70 -29.13 8.43
C ALA A 835 1.33 -29.20 9.84
N GLY A 836 1.42 -30.41 10.40
CA GLY A 836 1.88 -30.63 11.77
C GLY A 836 0.74 -30.87 12.77
N SER A 837 -0.51 -30.82 12.33
CA SER A 837 -1.72 -31.22 13.08
C SER A 837 -2.60 -32.17 12.23
N TYR A 838 -3.56 -32.84 12.86
CA TYR A 838 -4.53 -33.72 12.18
C TYR A 838 -5.94 -33.47 12.73
N GLN A 839 -6.94 -33.87 11.94
CA GLN A 839 -8.35 -33.79 12.32
C GLN A 839 -8.64 -34.83 13.40
N ASP A 840 -9.04 -34.37 14.59
CA ASP A 840 -9.60 -35.22 15.62
C ASP A 840 -11.12 -35.13 15.56
N VAL A 841 -11.76 -36.26 15.24
CA VAL A 841 -13.22 -36.35 15.06
C VAL A 841 -13.95 -36.49 16.40
N GLU A 842 -13.26 -36.87 17.48
CA GLU A 842 -13.86 -36.91 18.81
C GLU A 842 -13.83 -35.54 19.50
N GLU A 843 -12.83 -34.71 19.20
CA GLU A 843 -12.67 -33.36 19.78
C GLU A 843 -13.08 -32.22 18.82
N GLU A 844 -13.49 -32.53 17.58
CA GLU A 844 -13.86 -31.57 16.52
C GLU A 844 -12.84 -30.44 16.32
N ALA A 845 -11.56 -30.76 16.50
CA ALA A 845 -10.45 -29.81 16.53
C ALA A 845 -9.19 -30.35 15.85
N CYS A 846 -8.30 -29.42 15.46
CA CYS A 846 -7.01 -29.76 14.88
C CYS A 846 -5.95 -30.00 15.96
N VAL A 847 -5.50 -31.25 16.11
CA VAL A 847 -4.61 -31.69 17.19
C VAL A 847 -3.15 -31.79 16.71
N PRO A 848 -2.14 -31.26 17.45
CA PRO A 848 -0.73 -31.31 17.05
C PRO A 848 -0.11 -32.72 17.03
N CYS A 849 0.73 -33.00 16.03
CA CYS A 849 1.33 -34.31 15.84
C CYS A 849 2.38 -34.66 16.92
N SER A 850 2.24 -35.82 17.57
CA SER A 850 3.18 -36.29 18.60
C SER A 850 3.63 -37.75 18.40
N GLY A 851 4.81 -37.95 17.80
CA GLY A 851 5.60 -39.19 17.91
C GLY A 851 5.19 -40.41 17.07
N LEU A 852 5.96 -41.50 17.21
CA LEU A 852 6.27 -42.50 16.17
C LEU A 852 5.48 -43.82 16.18
N GLU A 853 4.28 -43.90 16.77
CA GLU A 853 3.37 -45.03 16.52
C GLU A 853 1.92 -44.56 16.35
N GLN A 854 1.22 -45.29 15.48
CA GLN A 854 -0.12 -45.07 14.92
C GLN A 854 -0.81 -43.76 15.33
N GLY A 855 -0.76 -42.79 14.41
CA GLY A 855 -1.56 -41.57 14.50
C GLY A 855 -0.84 -40.28 14.09
N HIS A 856 0.49 -40.25 13.91
CA HIS A 856 1.18 -38.97 13.73
C HIS A 856 2.35 -38.96 12.72
N CYS A 857 2.43 -37.81 12.03
CA CYS A 857 3.13 -37.54 10.78
C CYS A 857 4.67 -37.69 10.80
N GLY A 858 5.20 -38.41 9.79
CA GLY A 858 6.58 -38.35 9.31
C GLY A 858 6.70 -38.94 7.89
N PRO A 859 7.72 -38.55 7.09
CA PRO A 859 7.91 -39.07 5.72
C PRO A 859 8.28 -40.56 5.71
N CYS A 860 7.78 -41.30 4.73
CA CYS A 860 8.03 -42.75 4.58
C CYS A 860 9.53 -43.04 4.48
N THR A 861 10.04 -43.85 5.41
CA THR A 861 11.47 -44.16 5.56
C THR A 861 11.95 -45.27 4.61
N GLU A 862 11.04 -46.04 4.01
CA GLU A 862 11.39 -47.11 3.08
C GLU A 862 11.72 -46.60 1.66
N PRO A 863 12.82 -47.05 1.02
CA PRO A 863 13.19 -46.64 -0.33
C PRO A 863 12.14 -47.06 -1.37
N GLY A 864 11.42 -46.09 -1.93
CA GLY A 864 10.38 -46.32 -2.94
C GLY A 864 8.97 -46.41 -2.38
N ALA A 865 8.76 -46.27 -1.07
CA ALA A 865 7.44 -46.13 -0.49
C ALA A 865 6.91 -44.69 -0.61
N MET A 866 5.64 -44.55 -1.00
CA MET A 866 4.94 -43.31 -1.25
C MET A 866 3.76 -43.19 -0.29
N LYS A 867 3.49 -41.98 0.19
CA LYS A 867 2.41 -41.74 1.15
C LYS A 867 1.06 -41.64 0.43
N TYR A 868 0.07 -42.37 0.91
CA TYR A 868 -1.33 -42.29 0.45
C TYR A 868 -2.28 -42.43 1.63
N ARG A 869 -3.09 -41.40 1.91
CA ARG A 869 -4.07 -41.34 3.02
C ARG A 869 -3.49 -41.77 4.38
N GLY A 870 -2.29 -41.28 4.71
CA GLY A 870 -1.62 -41.57 5.98
C GLY A 870 -0.87 -42.90 6.06
N GLU A 871 -0.97 -43.77 5.05
CA GLU A 871 -0.23 -45.04 4.97
C GLU A 871 0.92 -44.97 3.95
N CYS A 872 2.04 -45.64 4.22
CA CYS A 872 3.14 -45.80 3.26
C CYS A 872 2.89 -47.03 2.38
N ARG A 873 2.82 -46.83 1.06
CA ARG A 873 2.54 -47.88 0.07
C ARG A 873 3.64 -47.94 -0.99
N SER A 874 3.93 -49.14 -1.50
CA SER A 874 4.93 -49.34 -2.55
C SER A 874 4.43 -49.01 -3.97
N GLU A 875 3.12 -48.88 -4.15
CA GLU A 875 2.47 -48.51 -5.41
C GLU A 875 1.24 -47.63 -5.14
N CYS A 876 1.01 -46.62 -6.00
CA CYS A 876 -0.15 -45.75 -5.89
C CYS A 876 -1.43 -46.45 -6.36
N PRO A 877 -2.55 -46.37 -5.60
CA PRO A 877 -3.83 -46.94 -6.01
C PRO A 877 -4.37 -46.35 -7.31
N SER A 878 -5.27 -47.07 -7.97
CA SER A 878 -5.99 -46.55 -9.14
C SER A 878 -6.72 -45.25 -8.81
N ASN A 879 -6.86 -44.35 -9.79
CA ASN A 879 -7.22 -42.94 -9.66
C ASN A 879 -6.14 -42.01 -9.07
N THR A 880 -4.93 -42.50 -8.78
CA THR A 880 -3.82 -41.65 -8.35
C THR A 880 -2.53 -41.92 -9.14
N TYR A 881 -1.61 -40.96 -9.15
CA TYR A 881 -0.28 -41.07 -9.74
C TYR A 881 0.80 -40.67 -8.74
N HIS A 882 2.01 -41.22 -8.92
CA HIS A 882 3.16 -40.86 -8.09
C HIS A 882 3.72 -39.50 -8.50
N ASP A 883 3.68 -38.54 -7.58
CA ASP A 883 4.32 -37.26 -7.77
C ASP A 883 5.77 -37.30 -7.25
N SER A 884 6.72 -37.42 -8.17
CA SER A 884 8.15 -37.55 -7.85
C SER A 884 8.74 -36.36 -7.08
N LEU A 885 8.06 -35.21 -7.03
CA LEU A 885 8.48 -34.03 -6.28
C LEU A 885 8.06 -34.11 -4.80
N SER A 886 6.83 -34.55 -4.52
CA SER A 886 6.29 -34.68 -3.15
C SER A 886 6.49 -36.07 -2.53
N ARG A 887 6.80 -37.10 -3.32
CA ARG A 887 6.82 -38.52 -2.90
C ARG A 887 5.50 -39.01 -2.30
N GLU A 888 4.39 -38.44 -2.77
CA GLU A 888 3.03 -38.81 -2.39
C GLU A 888 2.24 -39.26 -3.64
N CYS A 889 1.15 -39.98 -3.40
CA CYS A 889 0.19 -40.33 -4.45
C CYS A 889 -0.85 -39.22 -4.58
N LYS A 890 -0.91 -38.56 -5.75
CA LYS A 890 -1.85 -37.48 -6.05
C LYS A 890 -2.95 -37.94 -7.00
N ASP A 891 -4.12 -37.34 -6.91
CA ASP A 891 -5.27 -37.74 -7.71
C ASP A 891 -5.08 -37.47 -9.21
N CYS A 892 -5.66 -38.35 -10.01
CA CYS A 892 -5.79 -38.18 -11.45
C CYS A 892 -6.89 -37.19 -11.81
N GLU A 893 -6.83 -36.63 -13.03
CA GLU A 893 -7.93 -35.91 -13.65
C GLU A 893 -9.24 -36.72 -13.57
N GLU A 894 -10.35 -36.05 -13.29
CA GLU A 894 -11.64 -36.67 -12.94
C GLU A 894 -12.16 -37.69 -13.97
N SER A 895 -11.85 -37.47 -15.26
CA SER A 895 -12.24 -38.34 -16.37
C SER A 895 -11.40 -39.64 -16.48
N CYS A 896 -10.33 -39.76 -15.69
CA CYS A 896 -9.33 -40.81 -15.81
C CYS A 896 -9.41 -41.82 -14.67
N LEU A 897 -9.30 -43.10 -15.02
CA LEU A 897 -9.26 -44.21 -14.07
C LEU A 897 -7.81 -44.53 -13.66
N THR A 898 -6.86 -44.38 -14.58
CA THR A 898 -5.42 -44.42 -14.28
C THR A 898 -4.70 -43.32 -15.05
N CYS A 899 -3.71 -42.69 -14.44
CA CYS A 899 -2.93 -41.63 -15.06
C CYS A 899 -1.46 -41.68 -14.62
N ARG A 900 -0.60 -40.94 -15.34
CA ARG A 900 0.85 -40.85 -15.10
C ARG A 900 1.31 -39.47 -14.65
N GLY A 901 0.38 -38.54 -14.47
CA GLY A 901 0.66 -37.14 -14.18
C GLY A 901 -0.61 -36.31 -14.06
N PRO A 902 -0.50 -35.04 -13.63
CA PRO A 902 -1.62 -34.19 -13.21
C PRO A 902 -2.51 -33.66 -14.35
N GLY A 903 -2.24 -34.04 -15.61
CA GLY A 903 -2.87 -33.41 -16.77
C GLY A 903 -3.86 -34.34 -17.48
N PRO A 904 -4.86 -33.79 -18.19
CA PRO A 904 -5.88 -34.58 -18.89
C PRO A 904 -5.29 -35.46 -20.01
N LYS A 905 -4.09 -35.15 -20.51
CA LYS A 905 -3.35 -35.94 -21.52
C LYS A 905 -2.49 -37.05 -20.92
N SER A 906 -2.43 -37.15 -19.60
CA SER A 906 -1.59 -38.11 -18.88
C SER A 906 -2.35 -39.38 -18.54
N CYS A 907 -3.53 -39.60 -19.14
CA CYS A 907 -4.39 -40.71 -18.80
C CYS A 907 -3.97 -41.98 -19.54
N SER A 908 -3.94 -43.08 -18.81
CA SER A 908 -3.64 -44.41 -19.34
C SER A 908 -4.89 -45.29 -19.45
N SER A 909 -5.95 -44.97 -18.70
CA SER A 909 -7.28 -45.56 -18.87
C SER A 909 -8.38 -44.60 -18.39
N CYS A 910 -9.59 -44.78 -18.91
CA CYS A 910 -10.74 -43.91 -18.65
C CYS A 910 -11.77 -44.60 -17.76
N ARG A 911 -12.57 -43.78 -17.07
CA ARG A 911 -13.73 -44.25 -16.29
C ARG A 911 -14.85 -44.73 -17.24
N GLU A 912 -15.84 -45.43 -16.70
CA GLU A 912 -16.91 -46.08 -17.49
C GLU A 912 -17.61 -45.08 -18.43
N GLU A 913 -17.94 -45.54 -19.65
CA GLU A 913 -18.55 -44.74 -20.74
C GLU A 913 -17.67 -43.64 -21.38
N MET A 914 -16.36 -43.69 -21.18
CA MET A 914 -15.38 -42.82 -21.86
C MET A 914 -14.28 -43.63 -22.59
N MET A 915 -13.70 -43.06 -23.65
CA MET A 915 -12.63 -43.68 -24.45
C MET A 915 -11.37 -42.82 -24.43
N LEU A 916 -10.20 -43.47 -24.41
CA LEU A 916 -8.91 -42.78 -24.48
C LEU A 916 -8.63 -42.34 -25.93
N ASP A 917 -8.46 -41.04 -26.14
CA ASP A 917 -8.08 -40.47 -27.43
C ASP A 917 -6.58 -40.70 -27.74
N VAL A 918 -6.18 -40.40 -28.98
CA VAL A 918 -4.79 -40.57 -29.44
C VAL A 918 -3.78 -39.65 -28.75
N GLU A 919 -4.25 -38.66 -28.00
CA GLU A 919 -3.44 -37.71 -27.23
C GLU A 919 -3.39 -38.05 -25.73
N GLY A 920 -3.99 -39.17 -25.31
CA GLY A 920 -4.00 -39.63 -23.92
C GLY A 920 -5.06 -38.99 -23.03
N ARG A 921 -6.17 -38.48 -23.62
CA ARG A 921 -7.32 -37.91 -22.89
C ARG A 921 -8.53 -38.81 -22.90
N CYS A 922 -9.34 -38.74 -21.87
CA CYS A 922 -10.60 -39.47 -21.78
C CYS A 922 -11.77 -38.62 -22.33
N VAL A 923 -12.45 -39.12 -23.36
CA VAL A 923 -13.58 -38.45 -24.04
C VAL A 923 -14.84 -39.31 -24.01
N ALA A 924 -16.01 -38.69 -23.86
CA ALA A 924 -17.29 -39.39 -23.77
C ALA A 924 -17.64 -40.14 -25.07
N VAL A 925 -18.21 -41.35 -24.94
CA VAL A 925 -18.61 -42.23 -26.06
C VAL A 925 -19.68 -41.60 -26.97
N THR A 926 -20.33 -40.52 -26.55
CA THR A 926 -21.45 -39.86 -27.26
C THR A 926 -21.07 -38.93 -28.39
N ASP A 927 -19.80 -38.52 -28.52
CA ASP A 927 -19.39 -37.55 -29.54
C ASP A 927 -18.66 -38.20 -30.70
N CYS A 928 -19.28 -38.15 -31.88
CA CYS A 928 -18.67 -38.55 -33.14
C CYS A 928 -17.45 -37.64 -33.43
N PRO A 929 -16.29 -38.20 -33.82
CA PRO A 929 -15.10 -37.41 -34.13
C PRO A 929 -15.37 -36.38 -35.23
N SER A 930 -14.99 -35.12 -35.03
CA SER A 930 -15.08 -34.10 -36.07
C SER A 930 -14.23 -34.48 -37.29
N PRO A 931 -14.71 -34.35 -38.56
CA PRO A 931 -15.95 -33.70 -39.00
C PRO A 931 -17.09 -34.70 -39.32
N SER A 932 -17.70 -35.30 -38.30
CA SER A 932 -18.86 -36.19 -38.46
C SER A 932 -19.97 -35.88 -37.44
N TYR A 933 -21.22 -36.19 -37.80
CA TYR A 933 -22.42 -36.02 -36.97
C TYR A 933 -23.15 -37.36 -36.81
N ARG A 934 -23.97 -37.49 -35.77
CA ARG A 934 -24.70 -38.73 -35.47
C ARG A 934 -26.02 -38.76 -36.22
N ASP A 935 -26.27 -39.81 -37.01
CA ASP A 935 -27.54 -40.01 -37.69
C ASP A 935 -28.63 -40.55 -36.75
N GLN A 936 -29.88 -40.62 -37.23
CA GLN A 936 -31.04 -41.10 -36.45
C GLN A 936 -30.93 -42.57 -36.01
N GLN A 937 -29.95 -43.33 -36.52
CA GLN A 937 -29.66 -44.70 -36.09
C GLN A 937 -28.46 -44.77 -35.13
N GLY A 938 -27.93 -43.62 -34.70
CA GLY A 938 -26.84 -43.54 -33.74
C GLY A 938 -25.44 -43.72 -34.33
N LYS A 939 -25.30 -43.74 -35.67
CA LYS A 939 -24.03 -43.97 -36.38
C LYS A 939 -23.42 -42.66 -36.85
N CYS A 940 -22.09 -42.54 -36.78
CA CYS A 940 -21.38 -41.33 -37.21
C CYS A 940 -21.29 -41.26 -38.74
N GLN A 941 -21.79 -40.15 -39.31
CA GLN A 941 -21.78 -39.85 -40.74
C GLN A 941 -20.99 -38.56 -41.01
N PRO A 942 -20.23 -38.49 -42.11
CA PRO A 942 -19.41 -37.31 -42.42
C PRO A 942 -20.27 -36.07 -42.70
N CYS A 943 -19.78 -34.91 -42.29
CA CYS A 943 -20.39 -33.62 -42.59
C CYS A 943 -20.28 -33.25 -44.08
N HIS A 944 -21.12 -32.30 -44.54
CA HIS A 944 -20.95 -31.70 -45.86
C HIS A 944 -19.55 -31.06 -45.99
N SER A 945 -18.92 -31.11 -47.17
CA SER A 945 -17.53 -30.71 -47.41
C SER A 945 -17.16 -29.26 -47.07
N HIS A 946 -18.14 -28.42 -46.78
CA HIS A 946 -17.95 -27.02 -46.39
C HIS A 946 -18.08 -26.81 -44.87
N CYS A 947 -18.62 -27.79 -44.14
CA CYS A 947 -18.84 -27.72 -42.70
C CYS A 947 -17.67 -28.36 -41.94
N ALA A 948 -17.09 -27.62 -40.99
CA ALA A 948 -16.15 -28.16 -40.01
C ALA A 948 -16.88 -28.92 -38.88
N ARG A 949 -18.07 -28.45 -38.48
CA ARG A 949 -19.02 -29.18 -37.61
C ARG A 949 -20.41 -29.07 -38.21
N CYS A 950 -21.22 -30.11 -38.06
CA CYS A 950 -22.57 -30.13 -38.60
C CYS A 950 -23.53 -30.87 -37.67
N SER A 951 -24.81 -30.55 -37.76
CA SER A 951 -25.92 -31.27 -37.12
C SER A 951 -26.64 -32.21 -38.10
N GLY A 952 -26.22 -32.22 -39.37
CA GLY A 952 -26.87 -32.95 -40.44
C GLY A 952 -26.04 -33.00 -41.72
N PRO A 953 -26.47 -33.77 -42.74
CA PRO A 953 -25.69 -34.02 -43.96
C PRO A 953 -25.72 -32.86 -44.96
N GLY A 954 -26.63 -31.89 -44.80
CA GLY A 954 -26.86 -30.80 -45.75
C GLY A 954 -25.87 -29.64 -45.59
N LYS A 955 -25.63 -28.91 -46.68
CA LYS A 955 -24.80 -27.69 -46.69
C LYS A 955 -25.30 -26.56 -45.78
N PHE A 956 -26.56 -26.61 -45.36
CA PHE A 956 -27.20 -25.65 -44.45
C PHE A 956 -27.30 -26.19 -43.01
N SER A 957 -26.85 -27.42 -42.76
CA SER A 957 -26.78 -28.01 -41.42
C SER A 957 -25.39 -27.83 -40.81
N CYS A 958 -24.59 -26.88 -41.33
CA CYS A 958 -23.31 -26.54 -40.74
C CYS A 958 -23.53 -25.80 -39.41
N LEU A 959 -22.89 -26.27 -38.35
CA LEU A 959 -22.74 -25.53 -37.10
C LEU A 959 -21.47 -24.67 -37.14
N SER A 960 -20.47 -25.08 -37.92
CA SER A 960 -19.29 -24.27 -38.25
C SER A 960 -18.73 -24.64 -39.61
N CYS A 961 -18.00 -23.73 -40.25
CA CYS A 961 -17.43 -23.91 -41.60
C CYS A 961 -15.91 -24.14 -41.56
N HIS A 962 -15.37 -24.82 -42.57
CA HIS A 962 -13.92 -24.88 -42.79
C HIS A 962 -13.36 -23.51 -43.18
N HIS A 963 -12.06 -23.26 -42.90
CA HIS A 963 -11.39 -22.00 -43.22
C HIS A 963 -11.61 -21.65 -44.70
N ASN A 964 -12.12 -20.42 -44.94
CA ASN A 964 -12.53 -19.82 -46.23
C ASN A 964 -14.04 -19.77 -46.52
N HIS A 965 -14.92 -20.27 -45.64
CA HIS A 965 -16.38 -20.19 -45.81
C HIS A 965 -17.08 -19.59 -44.58
N PHE A 966 -18.11 -18.78 -44.81
CA PHE A 966 -18.86 -18.08 -43.76
C PHE A 966 -20.26 -18.66 -43.60
N LEU A 967 -20.73 -18.79 -42.36
CA LEU A 967 -22.11 -19.17 -42.06
C LEU A 967 -23.00 -17.97 -42.40
N LEU A 968 -23.89 -18.10 -43.38
CA LEU A 968 -24.92 -17.09 -43.65
C LEU A 968 -26.17 -17.46 -42.84
N SER A 969 -26.54 -16.62 -41.88
CA SER A 969 -27.85 -16.66 -41.23
C SER A 969 -28.85 -15.86 -42.07
N GLU A 970 -30.00 -16.45 -42.42
CA GLU A 970 -31.21 -15.66 -42.67
C GLU A 970 -31.85 -15.22 -41.35
#